data_AF-A0A970HUB8-F1
#
_entry.id   AF-A0A970HUB8-F1
#
_cell.length_a   1.000
_cell.length_b   1.000
_cell.length_c   1.000
_cell.angle_alpha   90.00
_cell.angle_beta   90.00
_cell.angle_gamma   90.00
#
_symmetry.space_group_name_H-M   'P 1'
#
loop_
_entity.id
_entity.type
_entity.pdbx_description
1 polymer ?
#
loop_
_entity_poly.entity_id
_entity_poly.type
_entity_poly.pdbx_seq_one_letter_code
_entity_poly.pdbx_strand_id
1 'polypeptide(L)'
;MSMSLDEVSLLRRRYREVQISFQMTDAVWRSAAELDTHVDRLLEPGGVLDQLSASVVDVNDRRISGGGEAFQPAAELSKAYATPQSRHFRSPALLEAIEGVLERLGVFVYPGCPTPGNWWAWQIGIPMRLGDILLHAGENLPQAVRSRWTETMAYLSPDLLVRPPGPESGANGLWVAFNGFKYGLVTGDARYIEAARSVIAGICRVSPTEGIQHDWSYHFHGPGLNMGYGGDQLFDVSRYIYVTAGSRFQLPPEALATHLAWIRNFILWNMRGSGQNPYSMGRAGTRGDVGHSTVRMHLSAIVYVAASGVEAQLDDMDAGQGLPDGDDMSRGKERSLGKELPLAGYVKDWVARFGAHNLPLEVQPLVEAILEGPAVPWAPRGVRYYPRSDYLAVHRDGYAAWVRMHGKERIGWFSIHNENRRGWYAGDGTFVLMQTGREFHDGVLATQDWERLPGITRVVSDAYKRPQGQLGMSEFVSGATLRDETGLCAMEFRVAPADGGPPLIARKSWTAFPDETIVALGSGIELDADLAVESVVDQRTIDGVDCVYVGDERYAATEGLELHTEAPWIHAGSVGYVFLVPGARVRVEERVGRFTDITAYVPYGTTPEREYRHRTCTLVVEHGVRVRDGGYAVVYLPGAAPGAVAQYAAEPQVQVLRRDAGAHVVRHVPSGTVAAVFFRPEQTPEVGLNTPGTVVYQVKEGNLWLSVACIGDGGDDSGTMRRCTVRLPLTLEAKSVEAAGRAGRTVVATEPASDGGTLLHMEWSGTGHVELQARLGSGALPRGHGGALW
;
A
#
# COMPACT_ATOMS: atom_id res chain seq x y z
N MET A 1 -29.77 -16.29 -30.45
CA MET A 1 -29.69 -14.81 -30.43
C MET A 1 -30.75 -14.12 -29.57
N SER A 2 -31.57 -14.82 -28.76
CA SER A 2 -32.57 -14.21 -27.85
C SER A 2 -32.23 -14.30 -26.34
N MET A 3 -31.05 -14.82 -25.95
CA MET A 3 -30.63 -14.91 -24.54
C MET A 3 -29.90 -13.65 -24.02
N SER A 4 -29.56 -12.67 -24.89
CA SER A 4 -28.69 -11.54 -24.52
C SER A 4 -29.38 -10.40 -23.77
N LEU A 5 -30.70 -10.22 -23.90
CA LEU A 5 -31.43 -9.11 -23.27
C LEU A 5 -31.67 -9.33 -21.76
N ASP A 6 -31.75 -10.58 -21.33
CA ASP A 6 -32.02 -10.95 -19.93
C ASP A 6 -30.77 -10.76 -19.05
N GLU A 7 -29.59 -11.15 -19.54
CA GLU A 7 -28.33 -10.97 -18.82
C GLU A 7 -27.92 -9.50 -18.68
N VAL A 8 -28.04 -8.68 -19.73
CA VAL A 8 -27.69 -7.25 -19.62
C VAL A 8 -28.64 -6.52 -18.66
N SER A 9 -29.91 -6.93 -18.63
CA SER A 9 -30.88 -6.42 -17.66
C SER A 9 -30.52 -6.80 -16.22
N LEU A 10 -30.06 -8.03 -15.99
CA LEU A 10 -29.50 -8.46 -14.70
C LEU A 10 -28.29 -7.62 -14.30
N LEU A 11 -27.34 -7.36 -15.21
CA LEU A 11 -26.17 -6.54 -14.93
C LEU A 11 -26.56 -5.09 -14.58
N ARG A 12 -27.50 -4.48 -15.31
CA ARG A 12 -28.03 -3.14 -14.99
C ARG A 12 -28.66 -3.11 -13.60
N ARG A 13 -29.43 -4.13 -13.25
CA ARG A 13 -30.07 -4.24 -11.93
C ARG A 13 -29.00 -4.29 -10.83
N ARG A 14 -28.01 -5.18 -10.93
CA ARG A 14 -26.91 -5.26 -9.96
C ARG A 14 -26.12 -3.96 -9.86
N TYR A 15 -25.83 -3.32 -10.99
CA TYR A 15 -25.17 -2.01 -11.02
C TYR A 15 -25.95 -0.96 -10.22
N ARG A 16 -27.29 -0.93 -10.39
CA ARG A 16 -28.18 -0.02 -9.64
C ARG A 16 -28.29 -0.39 -8.17
N GLU A 17 -28.26 -1.67 -7.80
CA GLU A 17 -28.35 -2.11 -6.40
C GLU A 17 -27.16 -1.63 -5.58
N VAL A 18 -25.95 -1.70 -6.16
CA VAL A 18 -24.71 -1.23 -5.50
C VAL A 18 -24.34 0.21 -5.85
N GLN A 19 -25.26 0.95 -6.51
CA GLN A 19 -25.22 2.40 -6.72
C GLN A 19 -23.82 2.96 -7.06
N ILE A 20 -23.16 2.29 -8.02
CA ILE A 20 -21.74 2.43 -8.31
C ILE A 20 -21.43 3.89 -8.68
N SER A 21 -20.65 4.58 -7.84
CA SER A 21 -20.06 5.89 -8.17
C SER A 21 -18.62 5.73 -8.62
N PHE A 22 -18.24 6.39 -9.70
CA PHE A 22 -16.94 6.22 -10.33
C PHE A 22 -15.94 7.27 -9.84
N GLN A 23 -15.24 6.96 -8.75
CA GLN A 23 -13.82 7.23 -8.51
C GLN A 23 -13.49 7.17 -7.03
N MET A 24 -12.17 7.09 -6.75
CA MET A 24 -11.64 7.18 -5.40
C MET A 24 -11.98 8.47 -4.63
N THR A 25 -12.46 9.46 -5.36
CA THR A 25 -12.63 10.82 -4.88
C THR A 25 -14.08 11.13 -4.59
N ASP A 26 -15.03 10.39 -5.18
CA ASP A 26 -16.46 10.62 -4.97
C ASP A 26 -16.81 10.54 -3.48
N ALA A 27 -17.60 11.50 -3.02
CA ALA A 27 -18.01 11.56 -1.63
C ALA A 27 -18.63 10.22 -1.20
N VAL A 28 -17.96 9.56 -0.27
CA VAL A 28 -18.39 8.29 0.30
C VAL A 28 -19.41 8.59 1.40
N TRP A 29 -20.68 8.38 1.08
CA TRP A 29 -21.78 8.58 2.03
C TRP A 29 -21.92 7.36 2.94
N ARG A 30 -21.94 7.54 4.26
CA ARG A 30 -22.14 6.45 5.23
C ARG A 30 -23.60 6.16 5.51
N SER A 31 -24.49 7.08 5.15
CA SER A 31 -25.93 6.91 5.34
C SER A 31 -26.71 7.69 4.29
N ALA A 32 -27.97 7.32 4.11
CA ALA A 32 -28.90 8.10 3.28
C ALA A 32 -29.07 9.53 3.82
N ALA A 33 -29.03 9.73 5.14
CA ALA A 33 -29.13 11.07 5.73
C ALA A 33 -27.94 11.98 5.35
N GLU A 34 -26.72 11.43 5.29
CA GLU A 34 -25.54 12.17 4.83
C GLU A 34 -25.67 12.54 3.34
N LEU A 35 -26.04 11.58 2.49
CA LEU A 35 -26.30 11.79 1.07
C LEU A 35 -27.39 12.85 0.86
N ASP A 36 -28.50 12.73 1.58
CA ASP A 36 -29.62 13.64 1.43
C ASP A 36 -29.30 15.05 1.93
N THR A 37 -28.51 15.18 3.00
CA THR A 37 -28.05 16.49 3.49
C THR A 37 -27.17 17.17 2.45
N HIS A 38 -26.32 16.39 1.77
CA HIS A 38 -25.51 16.92 0.67
C HIS A 38 -26.36 17.35 -0.53
N VAL A 39 -27.30 16.51 -0.94
CA VAL A 39 -28.22 16.82 -2.05
C VAL A 39 -29.04 18.07 -1.77
N ASP A 40 -29.56 18.23 -0.54
CA ASP A 40 -30.29 19.44 -0.16
C ASP A 40 -29.42 20.70 -0.34
N ARG A 41 -28.16 20.66 0.08
CA ARG A 41 -27.21 21.79 -0.11
C ARG A 41 -26.92 22.09 -1.58
N LEU A 42 -26.89 21.08 -2.44
CA LEU A 42 -26.75 21.30 -3.88
C LEU A 42 -27.96 22.04 -4.45
N LEU A 43 -29.17 21.73 -3.95
CA LEU A 43 -30.46 22.27 -4.38
C LEU A 43 -30.85 23.59 -3.72
N GLU A 44 -30.12 24.05 -2.69
CA GLU A 44 -30.38 25.32 -2.02
C GLU A 44 -30.37 26.49 -3.04
N PRO A 45 -31.33 27.43 -2.97
CA PRO A 45 -31.32 28.63 -3.83
C PRO A 45 -30.01 29.43 -3.67
N GLY A 46 -29.34 29.74 -4.78
CA GLY A 46 -28.02 30.36 -4.79
C GLY A 46 -26.87 29.41 -4.40
N GLY A 47 -27.17 28.13 -4.22
CA GLY A 47 -26.23 27.06 -3.89
C GLY A 47 -25.36 26.62 -5.07
N VAL A 48 -24.74 25.44 -4.94
CA VAL A 48 -23.72 24.96 -5.89
C VAL A 48 -24.25 24.81 -7.31
N LEU A 49 -25.49 24.34 -7.50
CA LEU A 49 -26.09 24.18 -8.83
C LEU A 49 -26.33 25.52 -9.52
N ASP A 50 -26.86 26.49 -8.78
CA ASP A 50 -27.10 27.85 -9.28
C ASP A 50 -25.77 28.57 -9.58
N GLN A 51 -24.75 28.37 -8.75
CA GLN A 51 -23.42 28.92 -8.97
C GLN A 51 -22.72 28.28 -10.17
N LEU A 52 -22.79 26.96 -10.31
CA LEU A 52 -22.27 26.25 -11.49
C LEU A 52 -22.94 26.81 -12.75
N SER A 53 -24.26 26.90 -12.72
CA SER A 53 -25.07 27.50 -13.78
C SER A 53 -24.63 28.93 -14.08
N ALA A 54 -24.44 29.79 -13.09
CA ALA A 54 -24.06 31.19 -13.33
C ALA A 54 -22.63 31.37 -13.84
N SER A 55 -21.71 30.50 -13.44
CA SER A 55 -20.26 30.71 -13.62
C SER A 55 -19.64 29.91 -14.78
N VAL A 56 -20.23 28.79 -15.19
CA VAL A 56 -19.78 28.05 -16.38
C VAL A 56 -20.38 28.72 -17.61
N VAL A 57 -19.58 29.53 -18.30
CA VAL A 57 -20.03 30.33 -19.44
C VAL A 57 -19.42 29.91 -20.78
N ASP A 58 -18.37 29.08 -20.76
CA ASP A 58 -17.76 28.51 -21.98
C ASP A 58 -17.09 27.16 -21.74
N VAL A 59 -16.75 26.49 -22.85
CA VAL A 59 -16.21 25.12 -22.89
C VAL A 59 -14.79 24.98 -22.30
N ASN A 60 -14.03 26.07 -22.18
CA ASN A 60 -12.69 26.08 -21.59
C ASN A 60 -12.70 26.13 -20.06
N ASP A 61 -13.88 26.34 -19.43
CA ASP A 61 -13.98 26.31 -17.97
C ASP A 61 -13.33 25.05 -17.41
N ARG A 62 -12.44 25.21 -16.43
CA ARG A 62 -11.64 24.09 -15.91
C ARG A 62 -12.48 22.98 -15.28
N ARG A 63 -13.72 23.25 -14.88
CA ARG A 63 -14.65 22.22 -14.39
C ARG A 63 -15.19 21.35 -15.52
N ILE A 64 -15.15 21.82 -16.76
CA ILE A 64 -15.42 20.99 -17.95
C ILE A 64 -14.09 20.40 -18.45
N SER A 65 -13.11 21.27 -18.75
CA SER A 65 -11.89 20.94 -19.48
C SER A 65 -10.76 20.35 -18.64
N GLY A 66 -10.87 20.33 -17.31
CA GLY A 66 -9.85 19.82 -16.37
C GLY A 66 -10.04 18.35 -16.01
N GLY A 67 -11.21 17.99 -15.47
CA GLY A 67 -11.58 16.62 -15.13
C GLY A 67 -13.07 16.29 -15.29
N GLY A 68 -13.87 17.18 -15.87
CA GLY A 68 -15.32 16.97 -16.07
C GLY A 68 -16.17 17.12 -14.80
N GLU A 69 -15.64 17.81 -13.78
CA GLU A 69 -16.28 18.06 -12.49
C GLU A 69 -17.64 18.79 -12.60
N ALA A 70 -17.89 19.50 -13.69
CA ALA A 70 -19.18 20.14 -13.95
C ALA A 70 -20.35 19.14 -13.99
N PHE A 71 -20.09 17.88 -14.34
CA PHE A 71 -21.10 16.81 -14.33
C PHE A 71 -21.29 16.15 -12.96
N GLN A 72 -20.42 16.44 -11.99
CA GLN A 72 -20.45 15.80 -10.67
C GLN A 72 -21.77 16.03 -9.94
N PRO A 73 -22.33 17.26 -9.86
CA PRO A 73 -23.57 17.47 -9.14
C PRO A 73 -24.70 16.60 -9.70
N ALA A 74 -24.84 16.52 -11.03
CA ALA A 74 -25.85 15.66 -11.66
C ALA A 74 -25.62 14.17 -11.31
N ALA A 75 -24.38 13.70 -11.24
CA ALA A 75 -24.07 12.33 -10.82
C ALA A 75 -24.49 12.08 -9.36
N GLU A 76 -24.23 13.02 -8.44
CA GLU A 76 -24.60 12.92 -7.03
C GLU A 76 -26.12 12.98 -6.82
N LEU A 77 -26.81 13.89 -7.52
CA LEU A 77 -28.28 13.91 -7.56
C LEU A 77 -28.81 12.58 -8.10
N SER A 78 -28.25 12.05 -9.19
CA SER A 78 -28.70 10.77 -9.76
C SER A 78 -28.52 9.60 -8.79
N LYS A 79 -27.47 9.61 -7.95
CA LYS A 79 -27.25 8.59 -6.91
C LYS A 79 -28.40 8.61 -5.90
N ALA A 80 -28.72 9.78 -5.34
CA ALA A 80 -29.85 9.91 -4.40
C ALA A 80 -31.19 9.56 -5.04
N TYR A 81 -31.42 9.97 -6.29
CA TYR A 81 -32.60 9.59 -7.06
C TYR A 81 -32.78 8.07 -7.16
N ALA A 82 -31.66 7.33 -7.24
CA ALA A 82 -31.63 5.88 -7.33
C ALA A 82 -31.54 5.15 -5.98
N THR A 83 -31.28 5.84 -4.85
CA THR A 83 -31.08 5.21 -3.52
C THR A 83 -32.41 4.98 -2.84
N PRO A 84 -32.88 3.73 -2.62
CA PRO A 84 -34.18 3.47 -1.99
C PRO A 84 -34.33 4.07 -0.59
N GLN A 85 -33.23 4.19 0.15
CA GLN A 85 -33.19 4.76 1.51
C GLN A 85 -33.16 6.30 1.53
N SER A 86 -32.92 6.96 0.40
CA SER A 86 -32.88 8.42 0.29
C SER A 86 -34.29 8.99 0.33
N ARG A 87 -34.48 10.15 1.00
CA ARG A 87 -35.75 10.90 0.92
C ARG A 87 -36.07 11.38 -0.50
N HIS A 88 -35.06 11.44 -1.37
CA HIS A 88 -35.19 11.88 -2.75
C HIS A 88 -35.38 10.73 -3.75
N PHE A 89 -35.54 9.50 -3.26
CA PHE A 89 -35.74 8.33 -4.11
C PHE A 89 -36.89 8.54 -5.11
N ARG A 90 -36.57 8.47 -6.40
CA ARG A 90 -37.52 8.68 -7.51
C ARG A 90 -38.30 10.00 -7.46
N SER A 91 -37.74 11.03 -6.80
CA SER A 91 -38.37 12.35 -6.70
C SER A 91 -38.48 13.02 -8.08
N PRO A 92 -39.67 13.47 -8.52
CA PRO A 92 -39.83 14.24 -9.75
C PRO A 92 -39.01 15.53 -9.77
N ALA A 93 -38.98 16.25 -8.64
CA ALA A 93 -38.20 17.49 -8.52
C ALA A 93 -36.68 17.24 -8.68
N LEU A 94 -36.19 16.12 -8.16
CA LEU A 94 -34.77 15.76 -8.32
C LEU A 94 -34.46 15.37 -9.77
N LEU A 95 -35.38 14.69 -10.44
CA LEU A 95 -35.26 14.34 -11.86
C LEU A 95 -35.22 15.59 -12.75
N GLU A 96 -36.09 16.57 -12.48
CA GLU A 96 -36.08 17.88 -13.15
C GLU A 96 -34.76 18.63 -12.93
N ALA A 97 -34.20 18.59 -11.71
CA ALA A 97 -32.90 19.19 -11.42
C ALA A 97 -31.76 18.52 -12.20
N ILE A 98 -31.75 17.17 -12.27
CA ILE A 98 -30.77 16.41 -13.07
C ILE A 98 -30.88 16.80 -14.55
N GLU A 99 -32.10 16.85 -15.10
CA GLU A 99 -32.35 17.28 -16.47
C GLU A 99 -31.87 18.71 -16.72
N GLY A 100 -32.15 19.64 -15.80
CA GLY A 100 -31.73 21.04 -15.92
C GLY A 100 -30.21 21.20 -16.01
N VAL A 101 -29.45 20.47 -15.18
CA VAL A 101 -27.97 20.47 -15.24
C VAL A 101 -27.49 19.91 -16.57
N LEU A 102 -28.08 18.79 -17.01
CA LEU A 102 -27.74 18.17 -18.29
C LEU A 102 -28.05 19.12 -19.46
N GLU A 103 -29.23 19.72 -19.56
CA GLU A 103 -29.55 20.70 -20.61
C GLU A 103 -28.57 21.88 -20.62
N ARG A 104 -28.22 22.40 -19.44
CA ARG A 104 -27.27 23.50 -19.29
C ARG A 104 -25.89 23.15 -19.87
N LEU A 105 -25.36 21.99 -19.50
CA LEU A 105 -24.04 21.53 -19.97
C LEU A 105 -24.06 21.11 -21.44
N GLY A 106 -25.22 20.71 -21.96
CA GLY A 106 -25.41 20.34 -23.36
C GLY A 106 -25.15 21.47 -24.36
N VAL A 107 -25.12 22.72 -23.90
CA VAL A 107 -24.69 23.88 -24.70
C VAL A 107 -23.21 23.83 -25.04
N PHE A 108 -22.39 23.25 -24.16
CA PHE A 108 -20.94 23.21 -24.28
C PHE A 108 -20.41 21.85 -24.72
N VAL A 109 -21.10 20.77 -24.32
CA VAL A 109 -20.68 19.39 -24.53
C VAL A 109 -21.71 18.67 -25.38
N TYR A 110 -21.34 18.39 -26.63
CA TYR A 110 -22.19 17.77 -27.64
C TYR A 110 -21.32 17.10 -28.71
N PRO A 111 -21.86 16.19 -29.55
CA PRO A 111 -21.10 15.59 -30.64
C PRO A 111 -20.51 16.64 -31.58
N GLY A 112 -19.18 16.67 -31.69
CA GLY A 112 -18.45 17.66 -32.49
C GLY A 112 -18.06 18.95 -31.75
N CYS A 113 -18.29 19.03 -30.43
CA CYS A 113 -17.83 20.17 -29.64
C CYS A 113 -16.28 20.25 -29.59
N PRO A 114 -15.69 21.44 -29.40
CA PRO A 114 -14.28 21.55 -29.07
C PRO A 114 -13.95 20.82 -27.76
N THR A 115 -12.76 20.22 -27.68
CA THR A 115 -12.28 19.48 -26.49
C THR A 115 -11.01 20.13 -25.89
N PRO A 116 -11.07 21.39 -25.42
CA PRO A 116 -9.90 22.10 -24.91
C PRO A 116 -9.38 21.52 -23.58
N GLY A 117 -8.15 21.86 -23.22
CA GLY A 117 -7.59 21.48 -21.92
C GLY A 117 -7.13 20.02 -21.86
N ASN A 118 -7.47 19.34 -20.77
CA ASN A 118 -7.00 18.00 -20.47
C ASN A 118 -7.81 16.95 -21.24
N TRP A 119 -7.15 16.16 -22.09
CA TRP A 119 -7.79 15.07 -22.85
C TRP A 119 -8.55 14.09 -21.95
N TRP A 120 -8.07 13.87 -20.72
CA TRP A 120 -8.67 12.96 -19.76
C TRP A 120 -10.09 13.38 -19.39
N ALA A 121 -10.37 14.69 -19.27
CA ALA A 121 -11.71 15.19 -18.97
C ALA A 121 -12.71 14.72 -20.02
N TRP A 122 -12.34 14.80 -21.29
CA TRP A 122 -13.21 14.50 -22.42
C TRP A 122 -13.38 13.01 -22.66
N GLN A 123 -12.28 12.26 -22.62
CA GLN A 123 -12.29 10.84 -23.00
C GLN A 123 -12.62 9.89 -21.84
N ILE A 124 -12.47 10.38 -20.60
CA ILE A 124 -12.57 9.58 -19.40
C ILE A 124 -13.55 10.26 -18.41
N GLY A 125 -13.21 11.42 -17.87
CA GLY A 125 -13.90 12.07 -16.76
C GLY A 125 -15.39 12.40 -16.98
N ILE A 126 -15.74 12.99 -18.12
CA ILE A 126 -17.13 13.33 -18.47
C ILE A 126 -17.94 12.04 -18.76
N PRO A 127 -17.50 11.14 -19.68
CA PRO A 127 -18.26 9.91 -19.96
C PRO A 127 -18.47 9.02 -18.73
N MET A 128 -17.52 8.98 -17.79
CA MET A 128 -17.68 8.25 -16.53
C MET A 128 -18.92 8.66 -15.77
N ARG A 129 -19.09 9.97 -15.56
CA ARG A 129 -20.21 10.56 -14.82
C ARG A 129 -21.50 10.45 -15.61
N LEU A 130 -21.45 10.68 -16.92
CA LEU A 130 -22.60 10.49 -17.80
C LEU A 130 -23.12 9.06 -17.75
N GLY A 131 -22.23 8.06 -17.74
CA GLY A 131 -22.61 6.66 -17.60
C GLY A 131 -23.40 6.40 -16.31
N ASP A 132 -22.96 6.95 -15.17
CA ASP A 132 -23.65 6.80 -13.89
C ASP A 132 -25.02 7.50 -13.90
N ILE A 133 -25.08 8.74 -14.39
CA ILE A 133 -26.32 9.51 -14.52
C ILE A 133 -27.35 8.76 -15.37
N LEU A 134 -26.92 8.24 -16.54
CA LEU A 134 -27.80 7.52 -17.46
C LEU A 134 -28.23 6.16 -16.90
N LEU A 135 -27.39 5.47 -16.12
CA LEU A 135 -27.76 4.20 -15.49
C LEU A 135 -28.71 4.40 -14.31
N HIS A 136 -28.56 5.45 -13.52
CA HIS A 136 -29.39 5.74 -12.35
C HIS A 136 -30.73 6.39 -12.69
N ALA A 137 -30.71 7.44 -13.51
CA ALA A 137 -31.89 8.27 -13.81
C ALA A 137 -32.34 8.21 -15.27
N GLY A 138 -31.49 7.75 -16.19
CA GLY A 138 -31.70 7.90 -17.64
C GLY A 138 -32.96 7.24 -18.21
N GLU A 139 -33.48 6.17 -17.60
CA GLU A 139 -34.77 5.57 -18.00
C GLU A 139 -35.99 6.44 -17.70
N ASN A 140 -35.86 7.40 -16.78
CA ASN A 140 -36.93 8.33 -16.43
C ASN A 140 -36.75 9.72 -17.05
N LEU A 141 -35.57 10.04 -17.57
CA LEU A 141 -35.36 11.27 -18.33
C LEU A 141 -36.17 11.26 -19.63
N PRO A 142 -36.54 12.44 -20.17
CA PRO A 142 -37.19 12.52 -21.48
C PRO A 142 -36.33 11.83 -22.55
N GLN A 143 -36.99 11.11 -23.47
CA GLN A 143 -36.31 10.28 -24.48
C GLN A 143 -35.29 11.09 -25.30
N ALA A 144 -35.60 12.35 -25.64
CA ALA A 144 -34.69 13.22 -26.38
C ALA A 144 -33.40 13.53 -25.60
N VAL A 145 -33.52 13.82 -24.30
CA VAL A 145 -32.39 14.08 -23.39
C VAL A 145 -31.52 12.83 -23.26
N ARG A 146 -32.15 11.68 -22.99
CA ARG A 146 -31.47 10.39 -22.89
C ARG A 146 -30.70 10.06 -24.18
N SER A 147 -31.34 10.20 -25.35
CA SER A 147 -30.72 9.91 -26.65
C SER A 147 -29.53 10.82 -26.92
N ARG A 148 -29.67 12.14 -26.71
CA ARG A 148 -28.58 13.11 -26.91
C ARG A 148 -27.35 12.78 -26.05
N TRP A 149 -27.56 12.47 -24.77
CA TRP A 149 -26.45 12.17 -23.85
C TRP A 149 -25.83 10.79 -24.08
N THR A 150 -26.63 9.82 -24.56
CA THR A 150 -26.10 8.52 -25.00
C THR A 150 -25.18 8.70 -26.23
N GLU A 151 -25.60 9.49 -27.22
CA GLU A 151 -24.78 9.83 -28.40
C GLU A 151 -23.52 10.62 -28.01
N THR A 152 -23.66 11.58 -27.09
CA THR A 152 -22.53 12.36 -26.58
C THR A 152 -21.51 11.48 -25.86
N MET A 153 -21.96 10.54 -25.04
CA MET A 153 -21.08 9.57 -24.36
C MET A 153 -20.27 8.72 -25.37
N ALA A 154 -20.93 8.29 -26.46
CA ALA A 154 -20.30 7.55 -27.55
C ALA A 154 -19.28 8.39 -28.33
N TYR A 155 -19.56 9.67 -28.54
CA TYR A 155 -18.65 10.61 -29.20
C TYR A 155 -17.39 10.89 -28.37
N LEU A 156 -17.56 11.08 -27.06
CA LEU A 156 -16.51 11.50 -26.16
C LEU A 156 -15.54 10.37 -25.80
N SER A 157 -16.04 9.17 -25.57
CA SER A 157 -15.21 8.02 -25.18
C SER A 157 -14.50 7.42 -26.40
N PRO A 158 -13.25 6.97 -26.29
CA PRO A 158 -12.63 6.14 -27.33
C PRO A 158 -13.51 4.91 -27.62
N ASP A 159 -13.83 4.69 -28.89
CA ASP A 159 -14.65 3.54 -29.29
C ASP A 159 -13.89 2.23 -29.00
N LEU A 160 -14.36 1.53 -27.98
CA LEU A 160 -13.76 0.30 -27.48
C LEU A 160 -13.79 -0.84 -28.50
N LEU A 161 -14.74 -0.82 -29.45
CA LEU A 161 -14.83 -1.83 -30.52
C LEU A 161 -13.85 -1.58 -31.66
N VAL A 162 -13.30 -0.36 -31.76
CA VAL A 162 -12.39 0.05 -32.84
C VAL A 162 -10.95 0.19 -32.34
N ARG A 163 -10.77 0.75 -31.14
CA ARG A 163 -9.45 1.03 -30.54
C ARG A 163 -9.42 0.65 -29.06
N PRO A 164 -9.52 -0.65 -28.73
CA PRO A 164 -9.40 -1.09 -27.35
C PRO A 164 -8.02 -0.74 -26.78
N PRO A 165 -7.92 -0.22 -25.54
CA PRO A 165 -6.64 0.01 -24.89
C PRO A 165 -5.83 -1.28 -24.72
N GLY A 166 -4.51 -1.19 -24.88
CA GLY A 166 -3.59 -2.28 -24.58
C GLY A 166 -3.41 -2.48 -23.06
N PRO A 167 -3.02 -3.67 -22.60
CA PRO A 167 -2.79 -3.98 -21.18
C PRO A 167 -1.84 -3.04 -20.43
N GLU A 168 -0.87 -2.46 -21.14
CA GLU A 168 0.14 -1.52 -20.63
C GLU A 168 -0.41 -0.13 -20.32
N SER A 169 -1.65 0.17 -20.71
CA SER A 169 -2.28 1.48 -20.46
C SER A 169 -2.75 1.69 -19.01
N GLY A 170 -2.70 0.62 -18.19
CA GLY A 170 -3.05 0.59 -16.77
C GLY A 170 -4.35 1.32 -16.43
N ALA A 171 -4.32 2.22 -15.45
CA ALA A 171 -5.53 2.89 -14.96
C ALA A 171 -6.29 3.67 -16.05
N ASN A 172 -5.59 4.29 -17.01
CA ASN A 172 -6.26 5.01 -18.10
C ASN A 172 -7.03 4.07 -19.02
N GLY A 173 -6.44 2.93 -19.41
CA GLY A 173 -7.14 1.93 -20.21
C GLY A 173 -8.28 1.27 -19.47
N LEU A 174 -8.11 1.06 -18.17
CA LEU A 174 -9.16 0.56 -17.30
C LEU A 174 -10.39 1.49 -17.35
N TRP A 175 -10.19 2.79 -17.15
CA TRP A 175 -11.30 3.74 -17.13
C TRP A 175 -12.00 3.87 -18.49
N VAL A 176 -11.25 3.80 -19.60
CA VAL A 176 -11.84 3.72 -20.95
C VAL A 176 -12.68 2.44 -21.09
N ALA A 177 -12.19 1.29 -20.61
CA ALA A 177 -12.95 0.04 -20.63
C ALA A 177 -14.23 0.12 -19.77
N PHE A 178 -14.19 0.78 -18.62
CA PHE A 178 -15.39 1.01 -17.80
C PHE A 178 -16.39 1.96 -18.46
N ASN A 179 -15.94 3.00 -19.16
CA ASN A 179 -16.84 3.82 -19.96
C ASN A 179 -17.54 3.00 -21.04
N GLY A 180 -16.81 2.11 -21.73
CA GLY A 180 -17.40 1.15 -22.66
C GLY A 180 -18.38 0.18 -21.97
N PHE A 181 -18.04 -0.34 -20.80
CA PHE A 181 -18.93 -1.20 -20.01
C PHE A 181 -20.25 -0.50 -19.68
N LYS A 182 -20.18 0.73 -19.12
CA LYS A 182 -21.36 1.54 -18.82
C LYS A 182 -22.14 1.88 -20.08
N TYR A 183 -21.48 2.20 -21.19
CA TYR A 183 -22.15 2.45 -22.47
C TYR A 183 -22.91 1.21 -22.97
N GLY A 184 -22.30 0.03 -22.90
CA GLY A 184 -22.95 -1.25 -23.20
C GLY A 184 -24.14 -1.53 -22.29
N LEU A 185 -24.03 -1.21 -21.00
CA LEU A 185 -25.16 -1.25 -20.08
C LEU A 185 -26.25 -0.25 -20.50
N VAL A 186 -25.95 1.03 -20.72
CA VAL A 186 -26.95 2.07 -21.09
C VAL A 186 -27.71 1.71 -22.37
N THR A 187 -27.00 1.23 -23.39
CA THR A 187 -27.56 0.93 -24.72
C THR A 187 -28.16 -0.47 -24.83
N GLY A 188 -27.68 -1.42 -24.03
CA GLY A 188 -28.01 -2.84 -24.17
C GLY A 188 -27.11 -3.58 -25.15
N ASP A 189 -26.07 -2.92 -25.67
CA ASP A 189 -25.15 -3.52 -26.63
C ASP A 189 -24.08 -4.36 -25.92
N ALA A 190 -24.31 -5.68 -25.92
CA ALA A 190 -23.43 -6.67 -25.32
C ALA A 190 -22.00 -6.65 -25.87
N ARG A 191 -21.76 -6.14 -27.09
CA ARG A 191 -20.42 -6.10 -27.69
C ARG A 191 -19.48 -5.21 -26.90
N TYR A 192 -19.97 -4.08 -26.40
CA TYR A 192 -19.17 -3.17 -25.57
C TYR A 192 -18.86 -3.78 -24.20
N ILE A 193 -19.76 -4.59 -23.64
CA ILE A 193 -19.53 -5.32 -22.39
C ILE A 193 -18.46 -6.41 -22.61
N GLU A 194 -18.54 -7.14 -23.73
CA GLU A 194 -17.53 -8.14 -24.12
C GLU A 194 -16.15 -7.50 -24.36
N ALA A 195 -16.09 -6.35 -25.04
CA ALA A 195 -14.83 -5.64 -25.25
C ALA A 195 -14.25 -5.10 -23.93
N ALA A 196 -15.09 -4.59 -23.02
CA ALA A 196 -14.65 -4.15 -21.70
C ALA A 196 -14.09 -5.31 -20.87
N ARG A 197 -14.78 -6.46 -20.88
CA ARG A 197 -14.30 -7.70 -20.27
C ARG A 197 -12.89 -8.06 -20.74
N SER A 198 -12.65 -8.02 -22.05
CA SER A 198 -11.34 -8.36 -22.63
C SER A 198 -10.24 -7.42 -22.19
N VAL A 199 -10.48 -6.11 -22.17
CA VAL A 199 -9.49 -5.13 -21.72
C VAL A 199 -9.21 -5.26 -20.22
N ILE A 200 -10.26 -5.39 -19.39
CA ILE A 200 -10.11 -5.58 -17.94
C ILE A 200 -9.34 -6.86 -17.64
N ALA A 201 -9.63 -7.96 -18.33
CA ALA A 201 -8.89 -9.21 -18.20
C ALA A 201 -7.41 -9.05 -18.54
N GLY A 202 -7.08 -8.30 -19.60
CA GLY A 202 -5.70 -7.99 -19.98
C GLY A 202 -4.95 -7.14 -18.95
N ILE A 203 -5.66 -6.31 -18.18
CA ILE A 203 -5.08 -5.50 -17.09
C ILE A 203 -4.87 -6.34 -15.80
N CYS A 204 -5.74 -7.32 -15.56
CA CYS A 204 -5.66 -8.24 -14.42
C CYS A 204 -4.61 -9.34 -14.65
N ARG A 205 -3.36 -8.95 -14.82
CA ARG A 205 -2.21 -9.83 -15.05
C ARG A 205 -0.99 -9.35 -14.27
N VAL A 206 -0.04 -10.25 -14.07
CA VAL A 206 1.31 -9.87 -13.64
C VAL A 206 2.02 -9.15 -14.81
N SER A 207 2.69 -8.05 -14.50
CA SER A 207 3.34 -7.16 -15.45
C SER A 207 4.79 -6.87 -15.01
N PRO A 208 5.76 -6.87 -15.93
CA PRO A 208 7.15 -6.52 -15.63
C PRO A 208 7.39 -5.01 -15.51
N THR A 209 6.44 -4.19 -15.96
CA THR A 209 6.55 -2.72 -16.00
C THR A 209 5.54 -2.08 -15.05
N GLU A 210 4.34 -1.75 -15.53
CA GLU A 210 3.29 -1.09 -14.77
C GLU A 210 2.13 -2.06 -14.48
N GLY A 211 1.47 -1.87 -13.34
CA GLY A 211 0.42 -2.74 -12.83
C GLY A 211 0.93 -3.67 -11.71
N ILE A 212 0.26 -4.81 -11.58
CA ILE A 212 0.57 -5.85 -10.58
C ILE A 212 1.92 -6.48 -10.93
N GLN A 213 2.88 -6.41 -10.03
CA GLN A 213 4.23 -6.95 -10.21
C GLN A 213 4.29 -8.43 -9.82
N HIS A 214 5.39 -9.12 -10.16
CA HIS A 214 5.59 -10.53 -9.85
C HIS A 214 5.63 -10.84 -8.34
N ASP A 215 6.01 -9.86 -7.50
CA ASP A 215 5.96 -9.98 -6.05
C ASP A 215 4.61 -9.48 -5.47
N TRP A 216 3.63 -9.23 -6.34
CA TRP A 216 2.30 -8.68 -6.04
C TRP A 216 2.24 -7.21 -5.65
N SER A 217 3.38 -6.52 -5.56
CA SER A 217 3.36 -5.06 -5.39
C SER A 217 2.77 -4.36 -6.62
N TYR A 218 2.43 -3.07 -6.53
CA TYR A 218 1.79 -2.33 -7.63
C TYR A 218 2.58 -1.11 -8.05
N HIS A 219 2.96 -1.03 -9.33
CA HIS A 219 3.73 0.08 -9.91
C HIS A 219 2.93 0.86 -10.93
N PHE A 220 3.13 2.17 -10.98
CA PHE A 220 2.55 3.02 -12.01
C PHE A 220 3.30 4.35 -12.14
N HIS A 221 3.40 4.88 -13.36
CA HIS A 221 4.27 6.01 -13.73
C HIS A 221 5.76 5.71 -13.50
N GLY A 222 6.19 4.55 -14.00
CA GLY A 222 7.55 4.04 -13.82
C GLY A 222 7.69 3.07 -12.64
N PRO A 223 8.94 2.66 -12.32
CA PRO A 223 9.22 1.56 -11.40
C PRO A 223 9.18 2.04 -9.94
N GLY A 224 7.99 2.31 -9.42
CA GLY A 224 7.79 2.71 -8.04
C GLY A 224 6.40 2.38 -7.52
N LEU A 225 6.31 2.10 -6.23
CA LEU A 225 5.04 1.84 -5.55
C LEU A 225 4.03 2.98 -5.78
N ASN A 226 2.86 2.62 -6.28
CA ASN A 226 1.82 3.59 -6.60
C ASN A 226 0.41 3.05 -6.34
N MET A 227 0.10 2.84 -5.07
CA MET A 227 -1.22 2.37 -4.64
C MET A 227 -2.34 3.41 -4.79
N GLY A 228 -2.04 4.64 -5.22
CA GLY A 228 -3.07 5.55 -5.71
C GLY A 228 -3.80 4.94 -6.90
N TYR A 229 -3.06 4.61 -7.96
CA TYR A 229 -3.65 3.95 -9.14
C TYR A 229 -3.96 2.48 -8.90
N GLY A 230 -3.19 1.79 -8.06
CA GLY A 230 -3.52 0.43 -7.63
C GLY A 230 -4.87 0.39 -6.92
N GLY A 231 -5.19 1.39 -6.10
CA GLY A 231 -6.49 1.54 -5.46
C GLY A 231 -7.64 1.72 -6.44
N ASP A 232 -7.43 2.53 -7.48
CA ASP A 232 -8.41 2.69 -8.57
C ASP A 232 -8.67 1.34 -9.28
N GLN A 233 -7.61 0.62 -9.66
CA GLN A 233 -7.75 -0.70 -10.28
C GLN A 233 -8.44 -1.71 -9.36
N LEU A 234 -8.04 -1.75 -8.08
CA LEU A 234 -8.65 -2.63 -7.08
C LEU A 234 -10.16 -2.41 -7.01
N PHE A 235 -10.57 -1.15 -6.83
CA PHE A 235 -11.98 -0.80 -6.66
C PHE A 235 -12.80 -1.05 -7.92
N ASP A 236 -12.32 -0.62 -9.08
CA ASP A 236 -13.02 -0.76 -10.35
C ASP A 236 -13.22 -2.24 -10.70
N VAL A 237 -12.14 -3.02 -10.73
CA VAL A 237 -12.19 -4.44 -11.11
C VAL A 237 -13.05 -5.25 -10.15
N SER A 238 -12.92 -5.04 -8.84
CA SER A 238 -13.74 -5.75 -7.85
C SER A 238 -15.24 -5.51 -8.02
N ARG A 239 -15.63 -4.29 -8.40
CA ARG A 239 -17.03 -3.95 -8.73
C ARG A 239 -17.50 -4.67 -9.99
N TYR A 240 -16.67 -4.68 -11.04
CA TYR A 240 -16.96 -5.41 -12.27
C TYR A 240 -17.16 -6.91 -11.99
N ILE A 241 -16.30 -7.50 -11.16
CA ILE A 241 -16.42 -8.90 -10.72
C ILE A 241 -17.78 -9.14 -10.06
N TYR A 242 -18.17 -8.32 -9.08
CA TYR A 242 -19.46 -8.45 -8.41
C TYR A 242 -20.65 -8.34 -9.37
N VAL A 243 -20.67 -7.29 -10.21
CA VAL A 243 -21.79 -7.06 -11.15
C VAL A 243 -21.92 -8.22 -12.13
N THR A 244 -20.80 -8.73 -12.66
CA THR A 244 -20.79 -9.75 -13.72
C THR A 244 -20.77 -11.20 -13.23
N ALA A 245 -20.67 -11.43 -11.92
CA ALA A 245 -20.57 -12.78 -11.34
C ALA A 245 -21.68 -13.74 -11.82
N GLY A 246 -21.30 -14.91 -12.31
CA GLY A 246 -22.20 -15.94 -12.83
C GLY A 246 -22.80 -15.64 -14.21
N SER A 247 -22.46 -14.51 -14.86
CA SER A 247 -22.86 -14.21 -16.24
C SER A 247 -21.76 -14.56 -17.23
N ARG A 248 -22.08 -14.64 -18.53
CA ARG A 248 -21.06 -14.80 -19.58
C ARG A 248 -20.06 -13.64 -19.69
N PHE A 249 -20.34 -12.52 -19.05
CA PHE A 249 -19.47 -11.35 -19.02
C PHE A 249 -18.45 -11.37 -17.85
N GLN A 250 -18.51 -12.38 -16.97
CA GLN A 250 -17.54 -12.56 -15.89
C GLN A 250 -16.10 -12.66 -16.45
N LEU A 251 -15.13 -12.13 -15.71
CA LEU A 251 -13.72 -12.26 -16.05
C LEU A 251 -13.30 -13.73 -16.21
N PRO A 252 -12.37 -14.05 -17.12
CA PRO A 252 -11.84 -15.40 -17.23
C PRO A 252 -11.15 -15.82 -15.91
N PRO A 253 -11.09 -17.13 -15.59
CA PRO A 253 -10.56 -17.64 -14.32
C PRO A 253 -9.14 -17.15 -13.98
N GLU A 254 -8.25 -17.03 -14.96
CA GLU A 254 -6.87 -16.56 -14.77
C GLU A 254 -6.81 -15.10 -14.28
N ALA A 255 -7.58 -14.21 -14.91
CA ALA A 255 -7.67 -12.80 -14.52
C ALA A 255 -8.27 -12.65 -13.11
N LEU A 256 -9.30 -13.46 -12.81
CA LEU A 256 -9.93 -13.49 -11.50
C LEU A 256 -8.95 -13.99 -10.41
N ALA A 257 -8.24 -15.08 -10.68
CA ALA A 257 -7.24 -15.64 -9.78
C ALA A 257 -6.10 -14.65 -9.51
N THR A 258 -5.63 -13.94 -10.54
CA THR A 258 -4.60 -12.90 -10.40
C THR A 258 -5.09 -11.76 -9.50
N HIS A 259 -6.31 -11.26 -9.72
CA HIS A 259 -6.87 -10.16 -8.91
C HIS A 259 -7.05 -10.56 -7.45
N LEU A 260 -7.56 -11.78 -7.19
CA LEU A 260 -7.69 -12.33 -5.85
C LEU A 260 -6.34 -12.54 -5.15
N ALA A 261 -5.36 -13.09 -5.88
CA ALA A 261 -4.01 -13.27 -5.39
C ALA A 261 -3.39 -11.92 -5.03
N TRP A 262 -3.57 -10.88 -5.85
CA TRP A 262 -3.10 -9.54 -5.55
C TRP A 262 -3.72 -8.95 -4.27
N ILE A 263 -5.03 -9.10 -4.08
CA ILE A 263 -5.72 -8.69 -2.84
C ILE A 263 -5.05 -9.35 -1.63
N ARG A 264 -4.95 -10.69 -1.66
CA ARG A 264 -4.42 -11.48 -0.53
C ARG A 264 -2.93 -11.24 -0.31
N ASN A 265 -2.18 -11.01 -1.38
CA ASN A 265 -0.72 -11.00 -1.32
C ASN A 265 -0.10 -9.61 -1.10
N PHE A 266 -0.82 -8.53 -1.40
CA PHE A 266 -0.29 -7.17 -1.25
C PHE A 266 -1.28 -6.20 -0.61
N ILE A 267 -2.53 -6.13 -1.09
CA ILE A 267 -3.50 -5.14 -0.61
C ILE A 267 -3.70 -5.26 0.89
N LEU A 268 -4.00 -6.47 1.37
CA LEU A 268 -4.23 -6.73 2.80
C LEU A 268 -2.97 -6.51 3.64
N TRP A 269 -1.79 -6.70 3.05
CA TRP A 269 -0.50 -6.47 3.71
C TRP A 269 -0.10 -4.99 3.76
N ASN A 270 -0.68 -4.15 2.89
CA ASN A 270 -0.42 -2.70 2.84
C ASN A 270 -1.41 -1.88 3.70
N MET A 271 -2.35 -2.54 4.38
CA MET A 271 -3.41 -1.93 5.18
C MET A 271 -3.35 -2.39 6.63
N ARG A 272 -3.85 -1.57 7.57
CA ARG A 272 -4.11 -1.98 8.95
C ARG A 272 -5.34 -1.23 9.43
N GLY A 273 -6.42 -1.96 9.69
CA GLY A 273 -7.67 -1.36 10.12
C GLY A 273 -8.20 -0.32 9.15
N SER A 274 -8.43 0.92 9.62
CA SER A 274 -8.84 2.05 8.78
C SER A 274 -7.68 2.81 8.13
N GLY A 275 -6.44 2.34 8.28
CA GLY A 275 -5.23 2.96 7.77
C GLY A 275 -4.53 2.11 6.69
N GLN A 276 -3.65 2.77 5.96
CA GLN A 276 -2.71 2.17 5.01
C GLN A 276 -1.43 2.98 5.00
N ASN A 277 -0.33 2.41 4.51
CA ASN A 277 0.92 3.16 4.39
C ASN A 277 0.75 4.35 3.42
N PRO A 278 0.80 5.62 3.88
CA PRO A 278 0.57 6.77 3.01
C PRO A 278 1.69 6.94 1.96
N TYR A 279 2.87 6.40 2.23
CA TYR A 279 4.03 6.53 1.34
C TYR A 279 4.07 5.47 0.24
N SER A 280 3.24 4.43 0.30
CA SER A 280 3.05 3.48 -0.82
C SER A 280 2.02 3.95 -1.85
N MET A 281 1.28 5.02 -1.55
CA MET A 281 0.20 5.57 -2.37
C MET A 281 0.67 6.45 -3.54
N GLY A 282 1.98 6.60 -3.73
CA GLY A 282 2.52 7.62 -4.62
C GLY A 282 2.06 9.01 -4.18
N ARG A 283 1.62 9.85 -5.13
CA ARG A 283 1.15 11.20 -4.79
C ARG A 283 -0.20 11.23 -4.06
N ALA A 284 -1.00 10.17 -4.21
CA ALA A 284 -2.36 10.11 -3.67
C ALA A 284 -2.39 10.11 -2.13
N GLY A 285 -1.28 9.73 -1.47
CA GLY A 285 -1.16 9.75 -0.02
C GLY A 285 -1.34 11.13 0.61
N THR A 286 -1.17 12.22 -0.16
CA THR A 286 -1.29 13.60 0.36
C THR A 286 -2.63 14.26 0.08
N ARG A 287 -3.60 13.55 -0.51
CA ARG A 287 -4.82 14.17 -1.03
C ARG A 287 -5.84 14.62 0.03
N GLY A 288 -5.62 14.38 1.33
CA GLY A 288 -6.55 14.84 2.37
C GLY A 288 -7.33 13.73 3.06
N ASP A 289 -8.51 14.08 3.60
CA ASP A 289 -9.53 13.17 4.18
C ASP A 289 -10.00 12.07 3.20
N VAL A 290 -9.59 12.15 1.93
CA VAL A 290 -9.65 11.05 0.96
C VAL A 290 -8.72 9.87 1.31
N GLY A 291 -7.79 9.99 2.28
CA GLY A 291 -7.06 8.84 2.82
C GLY A 291 -7.97 7.82 3.49
N HIS A 292 -8.99 8.31 4.23
CA HIS A 292 -10.04 7.47 4.79
C HIS A 292 -11.01 6.96 3.74
N SER A 293 -11.34 7.76 2.72
CA SER A 293 -12.13 7.26 1.58
C SER A 293 -11.38 6.12 0.90
N THR A 294 -10.06 6.25 0.71
CA THR A 294 -9.23 5.26 0.03
C THR A 294 -9.27 3.91 0.72
N VAL A 295 -9.03 3.85 2.03
CA VAL A 295 -9.09 2.61 2.80
C VAL A 295 -10.51 2.03 2.80
N ARG A 296 -11.54 2.88 2.94
CA ARG A 296 -12.94 2.42 2.85
C ARG A 296 -13.25 1.81 1.49
N MET A 297 -12.70 2.34 0.40
CA MET A 297 -12.90 1.77 -0.93
C MET A 297 -12.10 0.51 -1.17
N HIS A 298 -10.89 0.41 -0.64
CA HIS A 298 -10.15 -0.86 -0.67
C HIS A 298 -10.96 -1.93 0.07
N LEU A 299 -11.57 -1.58 1.21
CA LEU A 299 -12.48 -2.48 1.91
C LEU A 299 -13.77 -2.77 1.13
N SER A 300 -14.38 -1.77 0.49
CA SER A 300 -15.52 -1.99 -0.41
C SER A 300 -15.17 -2.94 -1.55
N ALA A 301 -13.98 -2.81 -2.13
CA ALA A 301 -13.47 -3.72 -3.15
C ALA A 301 -13.39 -5.16 -2.63
N ILE A 302 -12.92 -5.34 -1.40
CA ILE A 302 -12.87 -6.65 -0.74
C ILE A 302 -14.29 -7.18 -0.47
N VAL A 303 -15.23 -6.32 -0.03
CA VAL A 303 -16.64 -6.68 0.18
C VAL A 303 -17.29 -7.14 -1.13
N TYR A 304 -17.08 -6.41 -2.24
CA TYR A 304 -17.65 -6.79 -3.54
C TYR A 304 -17.18 -8.18 -3.97
N VAL A 305 -15.88 -8.46 -3.84
CA VAL A 305 -15.33 -9.78 -4.20
C VAL A 305 -15.84 -10.86 -3.26
N ALA A 306 -15.81 -10.65 -1.94
CA ALA A 306 -16.33 -11.61 -0.96
C ALA A 306 -17.82 -11.91 -1.18
N ALA A 307 -18.63 -10.91 -1.51
CA ALA A 307 -20.07 -11.06 -1.76
C ALA A 307 -20.40 -11.66 -3.14
N SER A 308 -19.45 -11.71 -4.08
CA SER A 308 -19.68 -12.17 -5.46
C SER A 308 -19.76 -13.70 -5.60
N GLY A 309 -19.27 -14.46 -4.62
CA GLY A 309 -19.20 -15.93 -4.66
C GLY A 309 -18.08 -16.50 -5.56
N VAL A 310 -17.26 -15.65 -6.18
CA VAL A 310 -16.22 -16.07 -7.12
C VAL A 310 -15.04 -16.80 -6.48
N GLU A 311 -14.80 -16.62 -5.18
CA GLU A 311 -13.79 -17.39 -4.43
C GLU A 311 -14.14 -18.88 -4.44
N ALA A 312 -15.38 -19.24 -4.08
CA ALA A 312 -15.85 -20.62 -4.08
C ALA A 312 -15.84 -21.25 -5.49
N GLN A 313 -16.17 -20.45 -6.52
CA GLN A 313 -16.11 -20.92 -7.92
C GLN A 313 -14.69 -21.34 -8.32
N LEU A 314 -13.66 -20.59 -7.93
CA LEU A 314 -12.28 -20.93 -8.24
C LEU A 314 -11.80 -22.14 -7.45
N ASP A 315 -12.21 -22.27 -6.18
CA ASP A 315 -11.87 -23.43 -5.35
C ASP A 315 -12.47 -24.72 -5.94
N ASP A 316 -13.72 -24.68 -6.41
CA ASP A 316 -14.39 -25.80 -7.09
C ASP A 316 -13.71 -26.16 -8.43
N MET A 317 -13.25 -25.16 -9.19
CA MET A 317 -12.51 -25.39 -10.44
C MET A 317 -11.15 -26.06 -10.18
N ASP A 318 -10.41 -25.62 -9.16
CA ASP A 318 -9.12 -26.24 -8.76
C ASP A 318 -9.32 -27.68 -8.28
N ALA A 319 -10.47 -27.99 -7.66
CA ALA A 319 -10.84 -29.34 -7.21
C ALA A 319 -11.34 -30.27 -8.32
N GLY A 320 -11.91 -29.73 -9.41
CA GLY A 320 -12.64 -30.51 -10.43
C GLY A 320 -11.91 -30.75 -11.75
N GLN A 321 -11.15 -29.78 -12.26
CA GLN A 321 -10.47 -29.86 -13.55
C GLN A 321 -9.27 -28.92 -13.52
N GLY A 322 -8.06 -29.46 -13.38
CA GLY A 322 -6.83 -28.67 -13.34
C GLY A 322 -6.85 -27.56 -14.40
N LEU A 323 -6.82 -26.30 -13.95
CA LEU A 323 -6.64 -25.14 -14.83
C LEU A 323 -5.42 -25.39 -15.73
N PRO A 324 -5.48 -25.05 -17.04
CA PRO A 324 -4.39 -25.30 -17.99
C PRO A 324 -3.06 -24.80 -17.42
N ASP A 325 -2.01 -25.62 -17.55
CA ASP A 325 -0.64 -25.30 -17.12
C ASP A 325 -0.10 -24.11 -17.94
N GLY A 326 -0.45 -22.90 -17.51
CA GLY A 326 0.26 -21.67 -17.87
C GLY A 326 1.53 -21.58 -17.02
N ASP A 327 2.63 -21.19 -17.67
CA ASP A 327 4.01 -21.20 -17.19
C ASP A 327 4.21 -21.29 -15.66
N ASP A 328 4.94 -22.35 -15.29
CA ASP A 328 5.38 -22.87 -13.98
C ASP A 328 6.01 -21.84 -13.00
N MET A 329 6.07 -20.56 -13.37
CA MET A 329 6.61 -19.46 -12.56
C MET A 329 5.56 -18.79 -11.66
N SER A 330 4.27 -18.84 -12.00
CA SER A 330 3.19 -18.29 -11.18
C SER A 330 2.71 -19.23 -10.06
N ARG A 331 3.11 -20.50 -10.12
CA ARG A 331 2.68 -21.61 -9.25
C ARG A 331 3.82 -22.25 -8.46
N GLY A 332 4.89 -21.52 -8.19
CA GLY A 332 5.85 -21.92 -7.16
C GLY A 332 5.07 -22.14 -5.86
N LYS A 333 4.87 -23.41 -5.47
CA LYS A 333 4.04 -23.87 -4.34
C LYS A 333 4.05 -22.84 -3.20
N GLU A 334 3.05 -21.95 -3.19
CA GLU A 334 2.68 -21.10 -2.07
C GLU A 334 2.04 -21.98 -0.98
N ARG A 335 2.82 -22.94 -0.46
CA ARG A 335 2.51 -23.52 0.84
C ARG A 335 2.72 -22.40 1.85
N SER A 336 1.67 -22.21 2.65
CA SER A 336 1.42 -21.20 3.69
C SER A 336 1.08 -19.77 3.23
N LEU A 337 -0.13 -19.33 3.60
CA LEU A 337 -0.64 -17.95 3.74
C LEU A 337 -1.48 -17.29 2.63
N GLY A 338 -2.21 -18.05 1.80
CA GLY A 338 -3.20 -17.41 0.91
C GLY A 338 -4.30 -18.27 0.29
N LYS A 339 -4.21 -19.60 0.33
CA LYS A 339 -5.23 -20.49 -0.24
C LYS A 339 -6.38 -20.86 0.72
N GLU A 340 -6.32 -20.55 2.01
CA GLU A 340 -7.29 -21.13 2.98
C GLU A 340 -8.18 -20.14 3.73
N LEU A 341 -7.93 -18.83 3.65
CA LEU A 341 -8.69 -17.86 4.42
C LEU A 341 -9.58 -17.02 3.48
N PRO A 342 -10.92 -17.17 3.56
CA PRO A 342 -11.86 -16.38 2.76
C PRO A 342 -11.78 -14.87 3.05
N LEU A 343 -11.92 -14.03 2.02
CA LEU A 343 -11.98 -12.56 2.19
C LEU A 343 -13.14 -12.12 3.10
N ALA A 344 -14.22 -12.91 3.16
CA ALA A 344 -15.32 -12.72 4.11
C ALA A 344 -14.85 -12.64 5.57
N GLY A 345 -13.79 -13.39 5.95
CA GLY A 345 -13.20 -13.29 7.28
C GLY A 345 -12.61 -11.91 7.55
N TYR A 346 -11.93 -11.31 6.56
CA TYR A 346 -11.34 -9.97 6.71
C TYR A 346 -12.41 -8.91 6.94
N VAL A 347 -13.49 -8.99 6.16
CA VAL A 347 -14.64 -8.08 6.31
C VAL A 347 -15.22 -8.20 7.72
N LYS A 348 -15.36 -9.42 8.25
CA LYS A 348 -15.87 -9.66 9.62
C LYS A 348 -14.95 -9.09 10.70
N ASP A 349 -13.64 -9.37 10.63
CA ASP A 349 -12.66 -8.84 11.59
C ASP A 349 -12.65 -7.30 11.56
N TRP A 350 -12.65 -6.72 10.36
CA TRP A 350 -12.68 -5.27 10.21
C TRP A 350 -13.95 -4.67 10.79
N VAL A 351 -15.12 -5.23 10.48
CA VAL A 351 -16.40 -4.73 11.00
C VAL A 351 -16.48 -4.88 12.52
N ALA A 352 -15.93 -5.95 13.09
CA ALA A 352 -15.87 -6.14 14.54
C ALA A 352 -15.03 -5.05 15.23
N ARG A 353 -13.96 -4.57 14.58
CA ARG A 353 -13.07 -3.53 15.13
C ARG A 353 -13.55 -2.10 14.87
N PHE A 354 -14.12 -1.84 13.70
CA PHE A 354 -14.40 -0.48 13.22
C PHE A 354 -15.88 -0.19 12.97
N GLY A 355 -16.74 -1.20 12.91
CA GLY A 355 -18.17 -1.06 12.69
C GLY A 355 -18.56 -0.81 11.22
N ALA A 356 -19.62 -1.48 10.77
CA ALA A 356 -20.10 -1.39 9.39
C ALA A 356 -20.55 0.04 8.97
N HIS A 357 -20.96 0.87 9.93
CA HIS A 357 -21.35 2.26 9.70
C HIS A 357 -20.20 3.14 9.16
N ASN A 358 -18.95 2.67 9.21
CA ASN A 358 -17.81 3.35 8.62
C ASN A 358 -17.58 3.01 7.14
N LEU A 359 -18.39 2.12 6.56
CA LEU A 359 -18.37 1.78 5.13
C LEU A 359 -19.41 2.58 4.32
N PRO A 360 -19.20 2.74 2.99
CA PRO A 360 -20.18 3.37 2.12
C PRO A 360 -21.56 2.71 2.21
N LEU A 361 -22.62 3.52 2.12
CA LEU A 361 -24.01 3.08 2.15
C LEU A 361 -24.28 1.92 1.18
N GLU A 362 -23.74 1.99 -0.02
CA GLU A 362 -23.95 1.01 -1.09
C GLU A 362 -23.39 -0.39 -0.82
N VAL A 363 -22.41 -0.52 0.08
CA VAL A 363 -21.83 -1.83 0.42
C VAL A 363 -22.40 -2.41 1.70
N GLN A 364 -23.12 -1.62 2.51
CA GLN A 364 -23.64 -2.08 3.80
C GLN A 364 -24.57 -3.31 3.68
N PRO A 365 -25.50 -3.40 2.70
CA PRO A 365 -26.31 -4.62 2.54
C PRO A 365 -25.46 -5.87 2.23
N LEU A 366 -24.36 -5.71 1.49
CA LEU A 366 -23.44 -6.81 1.20
C LEU A 366 -22.65 -7.22 2.45
N VAL A 367 -22.26 -6.24 3.26
CA VAL A 367 -21.61 -6.48 4.55
C VAL A 367 -22.55 -7.25 5.46
N GLU A 368 -23.81 -6.84 5.60
CA GLU A 368 -24.82 -7.54 6.40
C GLU A 368 -24.94 -9.02 5.98
N ALA A 369 -25.06 -9.28 4.68
CA ALA A 369 -25.10 -10.64 4.15
C ALA A 369 -23.82 -11.45 4.45
N ILE A 370 -22.64 -10.82 4.40
CA ILE A 370 -21.38 -11.46 4.79
C ILE A 370 -21.38 -11.79 6.29
N LEU A 371 -21.82 -10.86 7.15
CA LEU A 371 -21.85 -11.03 8.60
C LEU A 371 -22.77 -12.19 9.02
N GLU A 372 -23.92 -12.34 8.37
CA GLU A 372 -24.88 -13.45 8.57
C GLU A 372 -24.31 -14.83 8.20
N GLY A 373 -23.30 -14.88 7.33
CA GLY A 373 -22.60 -16.11 6.96
C GLY A 373 -21.81 -16.75 8.12
N PRO A 374 -21.20 -17.93 7.91
CA PRO A 374 -20.39 -18.60 8.94
C PRO A 374 -19.22 -17.73 9.42
N ALA A 375 -18.80 -17.89 10.69
CA ALA A 375 -17.60 -17.25 11.19
C ALA A 375 -16.37 -17.81 10.48
N VAL A 376 -15.49 -16.93 10.01
CA VAL A 376 -14.28 -17.31 9.27
C VAL A 376 -13.10 -16.55 9.90
N PRO A 377 -12.02 -17.23 10.34
CA PRO A 377 -10.84 -16.54 10.84
C PRO A 377 -10.14 -15.81 9.70
N TRP A 378 -9.74 -14.56 9.92
CA TRP A 378 -8.84 -13.86 9.00
C TRP A 378 -8.16 -12.70 9.71
N ALA A 379 -6.83 -12.67 9.64
CA ALA A 379 -6.01 -11.46 9.74
C ALA A 379 -4.66 -11.78 9.08
N PRO A 380 -4.07 -10.89 8.25
CA PRO A 380 -2.68 -11.06 7.88
C PRO A 380 -1.85 -11.06 9.17
N ARG A 381 -1.04 -12.09 9.36
CA ARG A 381 -0.08 -12.20 10.45
C ARG A 381 1.20 -12.74 9.87
N GLY A 382 2.31 -12.08 10.18
CA GLY A 382 3.63 -12.48 9.72
C GLY A 382 4.40 -11.33 9.09
N VAL A 383 5.34 -11.66 8.21
CA VAL A 383 6.23 -10.68 7.57
C VAL A 383 6.36 -10.99 6.09
N ARG A 384 6.41 -9.96 5.25
CA ARG A 384 6.61 -10.09 3.80
C ARG A 384 7.57 -9.04 3.28
N TYR A 385 8.51 -9.49 2.46
CA TYR A 385 9.41 -8.63 1.71
C TYR A 385 9.04 -8.64 0.22
N TYR A 386 8.94 -7.46 -0.36
CA TYR A 386 8.58 -7.20 -1.75
C TYR A 386 9.81 -6.68 -2.50
N PRO A 387 10.65 -7.57 -3.06
CA PRO A 387 11.92 -7.20 -3.69
C PRO A 387 11.73 -6.32 -4.94
N ARG A 388 10.59 -6.45 -5.64
CA ARG A 388 10.27 -5.57 -6.77
C ARG A 388 9.90 -4.17 -6.31
N SER A 389 9.69 -3.93 -5.03
CA SER A 389 9.30 -2.61 -4.51
C SER A 389 10.18 -2.06 -3.40
N ASP A 390 11.27 -2.76 -3.05
CA ASP A 390 12.15 -2.39 -1.94
C ASP A 390 11.35 -2.12 -0.65
N TYR A 391 10.41 -3.02 -0.35
CA TYR A 391 9.36 -2.79 0.63
C TYR A 391 9.20 -3.97 1.60
N LEU A 392 9.23 -3.70 2.90
CA LEU A 392 8.92 -4.68 3.94
C LEU A 392 7.54 -4.38 4.54
N ALA A 393 6.72 -5.40 4.76
CA ALA A 393 5.47 -5.33 5.50
C ALA A 393 5.48 -6.33 6.67
N VAL A 394 5.12 -5.85 7.85
CA VAL A 394 5.04 -6.61 9.09
C VAL A 394 3.61 -6.53 9.60
N HIS A 395 3.00 -7.66 9.95
CA HIS A 395 1.72 -7.70 10.64
C HIS A 395 1.83 -8.59 11.88
N ARG A 396 1.40 -8.04 13.01
CA ARG A 396 1.29 -8.66 14.33
C ARG A 396 -0.08 -8.41 14.92
N ASP A 397 -0.40 -9.06 16.02
CA ASP A 397 -1.70 -8.90 16.66
C ASP A 397 -1.84 -7.43 17.16
N GLY A 398 -0.77 -6.88 17.76
CA GLY A 398 -0.74 -5.51 18.27
C GLY A 398 -0.47 -4.39 17.26
N TYR A 399 0.21 -4.66 16.14
CA TYR A 399 0.62 -3.62 15.18
C TYR A 399 0.79 -4.12 13.75
N ALA A 400 0.86 -3.18 12.80
CA ALA A 400 1.46 -3.37 11.49
C ALA A 400 2.57 -2.34 11.28
N ALA A 401 3.63 -2.73 10.57
CA ALA A 401 4.74 -1.85 10.28
C ALA A 401 5.27 -2.04 8.86
N TRP A 402 5.83 -0.99 8.29
CA TRP A 402 6.38 -1.01 6.93
C TRP A 402 7.68 -0.24 6.85
N VAL A 403 8.57 -0.70 5.98
CA VAL A 403 9.79 0.03 5.61
C VAL A 403 9.75 0.25 4.10
N ARG A 404 9.80 1.51 3.67
CA ARG A 404 9.89 1.88 2.26
C ARG A 404 11.30 2.36 1.93
N MET A 405 11.96 1.65 1.03
CA MET A 405 13.32 1.92 0.57
C MET A 405 13.33 2.25 -0.93
N HIS A 406 14.51 2.51 -1.50
CA HIS A 406 14.75 2.53 -2.94
C HIS A 406 16.19 2.14 -3.24
N GLY A 407 16.37 1.38 -4.31
CA GLY A 407 17.62 1.18 -5.03
C GLY A 407 17.69 2.01 -6.30
N LYS A 408 18.75 1.78 -7.09
CA LYS A 408 18.97 2.39 -8.42
C LYS A 408 17.86 2.17 -9.45
N GLU A 409 16.98 1.21 -9.20
CA GLU A 409 15.93 0.85 -10.13
C GLU A 409 14.54 1.24 -9.63
N ARG A 410 14.45 1.94 -8.49
CA ARG A 410 13.17 2.31 -7.88
C ARG A 410 13.04 3.80 -7.67
N ILE A 411 11.86 4.32 -7.96
CA ILE A 411 11.50 5.70 -7.68
C ILE A 411 11.18 5.86 -6.19
N GLY A 412 11.93 6.73 -5.51
CA GLY A 412 11.76 6.99 -4.08
C GLY A 412 10.50 7.81 -3.74
N TRP A 413 10.07 8.71 -4.63
CA TRP A 413 8.84 9.50 -4.45
C TRP A 413 8.39 10.15 -5.77
N PHE A 414 7.12 10.55 -5.85
CA PHE A 414 6.53 11.09 -7.07
C PHE A 414 5.59 12.27 -6.75
N SER A 415 5.64 13.32 -7.58
CA SER A 415 4.84 14.54 -7.43
C SER A 415 4.56 15.16 -8.80
N ILE A 416 3.29 15.21 -9.19
CA ILE A 416 2.80 15.90 -10.40
C ILE A 416 1.52 16.66 -10.07
N HIS A 417 1.14 17.61 -10.91
CA HIS A 417 -0.07 18.42 -10.75
C HIS A 417 -0.20 19.09 -9.37
N ASN A 418 0.94 19.51 -8.79
CA ASN A 418 1.01 20.11 -7.45
C ASN A 418 0.54 19.20 -6.30
N GLU A 419 0.54 17.89 -6.48
CA GLU A 419 0.25 16.92 -5.43
C GLU A 419 1.55 16.39 -4.79
N ASN A 420 1.53 16.04 -3.51
CA ASN A 420 2.67 15.47 -2.77
C ASN A 420 3.92 16.37 -2.77
N ARG A 421 3.75 17.67 -2.56
CA ARG A 421 4.80 18.71 -2.67
C ARG A 421 5.98 18.54 -1.70
N ARG A 422 5.81 17.73 -0.65
CA ARG A 422 6.81 17.53 0.42
C ARG A 422 7.25 16.08 0.60
N GLY A 423 6.96 15.20 -0.37
CA GLY A 423 7.24 13.76 -0.29
C GLY A 423 8.72 13.34 -0.40
N TRP A 424 9.67 14.26 -0.25
CA TRP A 424 11.10 14.09 -0.61
C TRP A 424 11.76 12.83 -0.06
N TYR A 425 11.44 12.50 1.19
CA TYR A 425 12.09 11.42 1.95
C TYR A 425 11.29 10.12 1.98
N ALA A 426 10.16 10.04 1.26
CA ALA A 426 9.19 8.95 1.41
C ALA A 426 9.73 7.55 1.10
N GLY A 427 10.87 7.44 0.40
CA GLY A 427 11.56 6.17 0.16
C GLY A 427 12.91 6.04 0.89
N ASP A 428 13.34 7.00 1.70
CA ASP A 428 14.69 7.04 2.29
C ASP A 428 14.85 6.12 3.51
N GLY A 429 14.22 4.94 3.46
CA GLY A 429 14.04 4.07 4.61
C GLY A 429 12.96 4.60 5.55
N THR A 430 11.89 5.19 4.99
CA THR A 430 10.76 5.66 5.81
C THR A 430 10.11 4.46 6.49
N PHE A 431 10.05 4.52 7.81
CA PHE A 431 9.47 3.51 8.67
C PHE A 431 8.05 3.96 9.08
N VAL A 432 7.06 3.10 8.93
CA VAL A 432 5.67 3.38 9.30
C VAL A 432 5.25 2.35 10.30
N LEU A 433 4.75 2.78 11.46
CA LEU A 433 4.24 1.91 12.52
C LEU A 433 2.81 2.32 12.85
N MET A 434 1.87 1.39 12.76
CA MET A 434 0.45 1.58 13.06
C MET A 434 -0.04 0.49 14.02
N GLN A 435 -0.74 0.86 15.08
CA GLN A 435 -1.39 -0.10 15.97
C GLN A 435 -2.88 -0.21 15.64
N THR A 436 -3.51 0.95 15.43
CA THR A 436 -4.95 1.12 15.23
C THR A 436 -5.34 1.37 13.78
N GLY A 437 -4.40 1.85 12.94
CA GLY A 437 -4.70 2.34 11.59
C GLY A 437 -5.08 3.82 11.56
N ARG A 438 -4.89 4.52 12.68
CA ARG A 438 -5.20 5.96 12.88
C ARG A 438 -3.93 6.78 13.11
N GLU A 439 -2.75 6.19 13.04
CA GLU A 439 -1.52 6.91 13.35
C GLU A 439 -1.11 7.91 12.25
N PHE A 440 -1.70 7.79 11.05
CA PHE A 440 -1.44 8.65 9.88
C PHE A 440 -2.73 9.24 9.28
N HIS A 441 -3.83 9.28 10.04
CA HIS A 441 -5.16 9.70 9.56
C HIS A 441 -5.55 11.13 10.00
N ASP A 442 -6.79 11.58 9.75
CA ASP A 442 -7.44 12.76 10.38
C ASP A 442 -6.66 14.10 10.37
N GLY A 443 -5.82 14.31 9.34
CA GLY A 443 -5.02 15.53 9.22
C GLY A 443 -3.63 15.44 9.84
N VAL A 444 -3.24 14.29 10.38
CA VAL A 444 -1.86 14.04 10.84
C VAL A 444 -0.85 14.31 9.72
N LEU A 445 -1.13 13.89 8.48
CA LEU A 445 -0.26 14.19 7.34
C LEU A 445 -0.16 15.70 7.04
N ALA A 446 -1.20 16.48 7.36
CA ALA A 446 -1.19 17.93 7.19
C ALA A 446 -0.33 18.62 8.25
N THR A 447 -0.28 18.10 9.48
CA THR A 447 0.53 18.65 10.57
C THR A 447 1.93 18.06 10.65
N GLN A 448 2.20 16.94 9.99
CA GLN A 448 3.47 16.22 10.05
C GLN A 448 4.68 17.11 9.71
N ASP A 449 5.82 16.91 10.39
CA ASP A 449 7.10 17.43 9.88
C ASP A 449 7.57 16.55 8.72
N TRP A 450 7.42 17.05 7.51
CA TRP A 450 7.84 16.36 6.30
C TRP A 450 9.36 16.30 6.13
N GLU A 451 10.13 17.08 6.91
CA GLU A 451 11.58 16.92 6.97
C GLU A 451 12.02 15.83 7.94
N ARG A 452 11.11 15.33 8.78
CA ARG A 452 11.41 14.31 9.78
C ARG A 452 10.43 13.14 9.72
N LEU A 453 10.33 12.53 8.53
CA LEU A 453 9.60 11.27 8.40
C LEU A 453 10.26 10.19 9.27
N PRO A 454 9.50 9.34 9.99
CA PRO A 454 10.11 8.31 10.84
C PRO A 454 11.02 7.37 10.03
N GLY A 455 12.14 6.94 10.63
CA GLY A 455 13.09 6.00 10.05
C GLY A 455 14.19 6.59 9.16
N ILE A 456 14.07 7.82 8.66
CA ILE A 456 15.02 8.38 7.68
C ILE A 456 16.36 8.79 8.32
N THR A 457 17.39 8.91 7.49
CA THR A 457 18.62 9.67 7.82
C THR A 457 18.74 10.81 6.83
N ARG A 458 18.94 12.04 7.30
CA ARG A 458 18.95 13.23 6.43
C ARG A 458 20.10 14.17 6.73
N VAL A 459 20.45 14.96 5.72
CA VAL A 459 21.22 16.19 5.90
C VAL A 459 20.24 17.31 6.25
N VAL A 460 20.59 18.14 7.23
CA VAL A 460 19.81 19.34 7.61
C VAL A 460 20.09 20.45 6.60
N SER A 461 19.67 20.23 5.35
CA SER A 461 19.82 21.16 4.22
C SER A 461 18.90 20.78 3.06
N ASP A 462 18.31 21.78 2.42
CA ASP A 462 17.48 21.60 1.22
C ASP A 462 18.27 21.08 0.02
N ALA A 463 19.59 21.30 -0.01
CA ALA A 463 20.45 20.87 -1.11
C ALA A 463 20.39 19.34 -1.35
N TYR A 464 20.06 18.56 -0.32
CA TYR A 464 19.97 17.09 -0.37
C TYR A 464 18.55 16.57 -0.57
N LYS A 465 17.54 17.45 -0.75
CA LYS A 465 16.18 17.01 -1.12
C LYS A 465 16.19 16.54 -2.57
N ARG A 466 15.85 15.27 -2.79
CA ARG A 466 15.86 14.67 -4.13
C ARG A 466 14.71 15.21 -5.00
N PRO A 467 14.93 15.44 -6.30
CA PRO A 467 13.86 15.75 -7.23
C PRO A 467 12.83 14.60 -7.33
N GLN A 468 11.58 14.95 -7.67
CA GLN A 468 10.50 13.99 -7.81
C GLN A 468 10.70 13.06 -9.02
N GLY A 469 10.24 11.82 -8.92
CA GLY A 469 10.22 10.87 -10.04
C GLY A 469 11.59 10.31 -10.43
N GLN A 470 12.64 10.60 -9.66
CA GLN A 470 13.98 10.07 -9.92
C GLN A 470 14.20 8.71 -9.25
N LEU A 471 15.04 7.90 -9.90
CA LEU A 471 15.54 6.65 -9.35
C LEU A 471 16.47 6.90 -8.15
N GLY A 472 16.58 5.90 -7.28
CA GLY A 472 17.49 5.92 -6.15
C GLY A 472 18.97 5.96 -6.53
N MET A 473 19.82 6.28 -5.55
CA MET A 473 21.28 6.16 -5.66
C MET A 473 21.85 5.00 -4.83
N SER A 474 20.99 4.31 -4.07
CA SER A 474 21.40 3.20 -3.19
C SER A 474 21.84 2.01 -4.04
N GLU A 475 23.09 1.58 -3.85
CA GLU A 475 23.69 0.40 -4.52
C GLU A 475 23.21 -0.91 -3.89
N PHE A 476 22.89 -0.86 -2.59
CA PHE A 476 22.45 -1.99 -1.80
C PHE A 476 21.02 -1.76 -1.35
N VAL A 477 20.12 -2.67 -1.71
CA VAL A 477 18.85 -2.91 -1.04
C VAL A 477 18.60 -4.41 -1.03
N SER A 478 18.22 -4.96 0.12
CA SER A 478 17.98 -6.39 0.27
C SER A 478 17.06 -6.68 1.44
N GLY A 479 16.42 -7.85 1.43
CA GLY A 479 15.55 -8.30 2.50
C GLY A 479 15.21 -9.78 2.39
N ALA A 480 14.85 -10.35 3.53
CA ALA A 480 14.55 -11.77 3.69
C ALA A 480 13.46 -11.96 4.76
N THR A 481 12.64 -12.98 4.57
CA THR A 481 11.70 -13.45 5.59
C THR A 481 12.02 -14.89 5.96
N LEU A 482 11.80 -15.25 7.22
CA LEU A 482 12.01 -16.60 7.72
C LEU A 482 10.74 -17.10 8.39
N ARG A 483 10.15 -18.18 7.86
CA ARG A 483 8.95 -18.85 8.38
C ARG A 483 7.76 -17.91 8.58
N ASP A 484 7.70 -16.83 7.79
CA ASP A 484 6.76 -15.71 7.94
C ASP A 484 6.77 -15.05 9.35
N GLU A 485 7.70 -15.40 10.22
CA GLU A 485 7.75 -14.97 11.62
C GLU A 485 8.81 -13.88 11.83
N THR A 486 9.96 -13.96 11.13
CA THR A 486 11.03 -12.95 11.19
C THR A 486 11.19 -12.27 9.84
N GLY A 487 11.31 -10.94 9.81
CA GLY A 487 11.59 -10.20 8.59
C GLY A 487 12.77 -9.28 8.78
N LEU A 488 13.66 -9.25 7.78
CA LEU A 488 14.84 -8.42 7.72
C LEU A 488 14.81 -7.62 6.43
N CYS A 489 15.10 -6.33 6.49
CA CYS A 489 15.37 -5.52 5.31
C CYS A 489 16.49 -4.52 5.58
N ALA A 490 17.21 -4.10 4.54
CA ALA A 490 18.31 -3.17 4.67
C ALA A 490 18.60 -2.40 3.37
N MET A 491 19.22 -1.22 3.52
CA MET A 491 19.71 -0.40 2.43
C MET A 491 21.06 0.25 2.78
N GLU A 492 21.95 0.36 1.78
CA GLU A 492 22.98 1.41 1.79
C GLU A 492 22.34 2.67 1.20
N PHE A 493 21.81 3.51 2.08
CA PHE A 493 21.26 4.79 1.69
C PHE A 493 22.35 5.70 1.13
N ARG A 494 22.05 6.30 -0.03
CA ARG A 494 22.89 7.32 -0.66
C ARG A 494 22.02 8.47 -1.18
N VAL A 495 22.44 9.69 -0.87
CA VAL A 495 21.87 10.91 -1.47
C VAL A 495 22.95 11.96 -1.66
N ALA A 496 22.98 12.59 -2.83
CA ALA A 496 23.91 13.67 -3.16
C ALA A 496 23.14 14.95 -3.49
N PRO A 497 23.75 16.13 -3.28
CA PRO A 497 23.15 17.38 -3.69
C PRO A 497 23.24 17.55 -5.22
N ALA A 498 22.32 18.35 -5.77
CA ALA A 498 22.19 18.53 -7.22
C ALA A 498 23.41 19.18 -7.89
N ASP A 499 24.25 19.88 -7.13
CA ASP A 499 25.48 20.52 -7.58
C ASP A 499 26.69 19.57 -7.64
N GLY A 500 26.51 18.28 -7.32
CA GLY A 500 27.57 17.27 -7.37
C GLY A 500 28.48 17.25 -6.14
N GLY A 501 28.09 17.91 -5.05
CA GLY A 501 28.77 17.80 -3.76
C GLY A 501 28.83 16.36 -3.19
N PRO A 502 29.54 16.17 -2.06
CA PRO A 502 29.75 14.85 -1.47
C PRO A 502 28.41 14.21 -1.05
N PRO A 503 28.20 12.90 -1.28
CA PRO A 503 26.98 12.24 -0.87
C PRO A 503 26.95 12.00 0.65
N LEU A 504 25.75 12.04 1.24
CA LEU A 504 25.47 11.35 2.50
C LEU A 504 25.36 9.86 2.20
N ILE A 505 26.10 9.04 2.95
CA ILE A 505 26.05 7.57 2.90
C ILE A 505 25.62 7.08 4.29
N ALA A 506 24.74 6.08 4.35
CA ALA A 506 24.36 5.43 5.60
C ALA A 506 23.94 3.98 5.34
N ARG A 507 24.30 3.06 6.25
CA ARG A 507 23.83 1.67 6.20
C ARG A 507 22.75 1.48 7.22
N LYS A 508 21.56 1.09 6.76
CA LYS A 508 20.34 1.05 7.56
C LYS A 508 19.72 -0.33 7.45
N SER A 509 19.27 -0.90 8.57
CA SER A 509 18.54 -2.17 8.56
C SER A 509 17.43 -2.19 9.60
N TRP A 510 16.39 -2.97 9.32
CA TRP A 510 15.28 -3.23 10.22
C TRP A 510 15.04 -4.73 10.32
N THR A 511 14.92 -5.23 11.55
CA THR A 511 14.58 -6.62 11.83
C THR A 511 13.33 -6.67 12.70
N ALA A 512 12.28 -7.33 12.23
CA ALA A 512 11.08 -7.61 13.01
C ALA A 512 11.10 -9.06 13.48
N PHE A 513 10.92 -9.28 14.79
CA PHE A 513 10.98 -10.59 15.43
C PHE A 513 9.59 -11.16 15.76
N PRO A 514 9.50 -12.44 16.15
CA PRO A 514 8.22 -13.08 16.48
C PRO A 514 7.59 -12.57 17.78
N ASP A 515 8.39 -12.00 18.69
CA ASP A 515 7.97 -11.46 19.99
C ASP A 515 7.43 -10.01 19.90
N GLU A 516 7.09 -9.56 18.69
CA GLU A 516 6.56 -8.22 18.40
C GLU A 516 7.60 -7.09 18.50
N THR A 517 8.88 -7.39 18.74
CA THR A 517 9.95 -6.38 18.74
C THR A 517 10.45 -6.05 17.34
N ILE A 518 10.85 -4.80 17.13
CA ILE A 518 11.50 -4.33 15.90
C ILE A 518 12.81 -3.66 16.26
N VAL A 519 13.89 -3.99 15.57
CA VAL A 519 15.21 -3.38 15.78
C VAL A 519 15.63 -2.63 14.53
N ALA A 520 15.95 -1.35 14.67
CA ALA A 520 16.52 -0.51 13.62
C ALA A 520 17.98 -0.19 13.94
N LEU A 521 18.86 -0.47 12.98
CA LEU A 521 20.30 -0.18 13.09
C LEU A 521 20.73 0.81 12.01
N GLY A 522 21.67 1.68 12.38
CA GLY A 522 22.38 2.59 11.50
C GLY A 522 23.89 2.54 11.76
N SER A 523 24.70 2.50 10.71
CA SER A 523 26.16 2.57 10.81
C SER A 523 26.80 3.22 9.57
N GLY A 524 28.08 3.61 9.68
CA GLY A 524 28.83 4.23 8.60
C GLY A 524 28.08 5.43 8.03
N ILE A 525 27.47 6.24 8.90
CA ILE A 525 26.78 7.46 8.52
C ILE A 525 27.85 8.53 8.30
N GLU A 526 28.02 8.92 7.05
CA GLU A 526 29.16 9.72 6.60
C GLU A 526 28.71 10.85 5.67
N LEU A 527 29.21 12.06 5.94
CA LEU A 527 29.06 13.22 5.07
C LEU A 527 30.30 14.10 5.17
N ASP A 528 31.04 14.25 4.07
CA ASP A 528 32.22 15.13 4.02
C ASP A 528 31.87 16.58 3.65
N ALA A 529 30.89 17.15 4.35
CA ALA A 529 30.48 18.55 4.21
C ALA A 529 30.20 19.16 5.58
N ASP A 530 30.36 20.48 5.71
CA ASP A 530 30.04 21.23 6.94
C ASP A 530 28.52 21.43 7.10
N LEU A 531 27.77 20.33 7.06
CA LEU A 531 26.34 20.27 7.26
C LEU A 531 26.01 19.23 8.34
N ALA A 532 24.97 19.51 9.12
CA ALA A 532 24.50 18.59 10.16
C ALA A 532 23.76 17.40 9.56
N VAL A 533 23.90 16.23 10.19
CA VAL A 533 23.20 14.99 9.82
C VAL A 533 22.40 14.48 11.01
N GLU A 534 21.16 14.07 10.78
CA GLU A 534 20.27 13.52 11.79
C GLU A 534 19.56 12.25 11.30
N SER A 535 19.27 11.32 12.21
CA SER A 535 18.39 10.16 11.97
C SER A 535 17.13 10.30 12.79
N VAL A 536 15.99 10.17 12.14
CA VAL A 536 14.69 10.26 12.80
C VAL A 536 14.30 8.86 13.25
N VAL A 537 14.23 8.66 14.57
CA VAL A 537 13.75 7.39 15.15
C VAL A 537 12.25 7.32 14.94
N ASP A 538 11.53 8.34 15.40
CA ASP A 538 10.09 8.40 15.22
C ASP A 538 9.58 9.84 15.24
N GLN A 539 8.38 10.01 14.69
CA GLN A 539 7.56 11.18 14.82
C GLN A 539 6.11 10.72 14.92
N ARG A 540 5.53 10.84 16.12
CA ARG A 540 4.19 10.34 16.37
C ARG A 540 3.29 11.37 17.00
N THR A 541 2.05 11.38 16.54
CA THR A 541 0.96 12.08 17.22
C THR A 541 0.72 11.47 18.60
N ILE A 542 0.62 12.32 19.62
CA ILE A 542 0.41 11.96 21.03
C ILE A 542 -0.85 12.64 21.60
N ASP A 543 -1.84 12.89 20.74
CA ASP A 543 -3.11 13.47 21.16
C ASP A 543 -3.82 12.56 22.16
N GLY A 544 -4.40 13.17 23.21
CA GLY A 544 -5.08 12.44 24.28
C GLY A 544 -4.14 11.64 25.19
N VAL A 545 -2.82 11.77 25.05
CA VAL A 545 -1.82 11.14 25.91
C VAL A 545 -1.44 12.11 27.03
N ASP A 546 -1.39 11.64 28.28
CA ASP A 546 -1.09 12.49 29.44
C ASP A 546 0.39 12.92 29.51
N CYS A 547 1.30 12.03 29.13
CA CYS A 547 2.73 12.23 29.33
C CYS A 547 3.61 11.42 28.39
N VAL A 548 4.85 11.91 28.23
CA VAL A 548 5.96 11.19 27.61
C VAL A 548 6.94 10.83 28.74
N TYR A 549 7.51 9.62 28.68
CA TYR A 549 8.55 9.20 29.61
C TYR A 549 9.91 9.24 28.93
N VAL A 550 10.90 9.77 29.63
CA VAL A 550 12.31 9.77 29.22
C VAL A 550 13.09 9.16 30.38
N GLY A 551 13.43 7.87 30.25
CA GLY A 551 13.83 7.07 31.40
C GLY A 551 12.76 7.10 32.50
N ASP A 552 13.20 7.22 33.76
CA ASP A 552 12.31 7.27 34.92
C ASP A 552 11.57 8.61 35.08
N GLU A 553 11.90 9.62 34.25
CA GLU A 553 11.30 10.94 34.31
C GLU A 553 10.03 11.03 33.46
N ARG A 554 9.00 11.66 34.03
CA ARG A 554 7.68 11.86 33.40
C ARG A 554 7.50 13.33 33.03
N TYR A 555 7.24 13.58 31.75
CA TYR A 555 6.99 14.92 31.21
C TYR A 555 5.54 15.04 30.76
N ALA A 556 4.84 16.08 31.20
CA ALA A 556 3.46 16.33 30.78
C ALA A 556 3.42 16.54 29.27
N ALA A 557 2.59 15.79 28.56
CA ALA A 557 2.51 15.90 27.11
C ALA A 557 1.92 17.25 26.69
N THR A 558 1.23 17.99 27.58
CA THR A 558 0.67 19.31 27.30
C THR A 558 1.68 20.44 27.23
N GLU A 559 2.86 20.23 27.81
CA GLU A 559 3.92 21.23 27.83
C GLU A 559 4.84 21.01 26.64
N GLY A 560 5.35 22.10 26.06
CA GLY A 560 6.40 22.00 25.06
C GLY A 560 7.65 21.41 25.71
N LEU A 561 8.27 20.41 25.07
CA LEU A 561 9.50 19.78 25.52
C LEU A 561 10.54 19.86 24.41
N GLU A 562 11.77 20.23 24.75
CA GLU A 562 12.94 20.02 23.90
C GLU A 562 14.12 19.63 24.81
N LEU A 563 14.57 18.38 24.68
CA LEU A 563 15.53 17.75 25.59
C LEU A 563 16.51 16.88 24.81
N HIS A 564 17.81 17.02 25.10
CA HIS A 564 18.81 16.02 24.74
C HIS A 564 19.01 15.08 25.93
N THR A 565 19.03 13.77 25.69
CA THR A 565 19.07 12.76 26.74
C THR A 565 19.89 11.55 26.33
N GLU A 566 20.53 10.94 27.32
CA GLU A 566 21.22 9.65 27.24
C GLU A 566 20.41 8.54 27.91
N ALA A 567 19.13 8.81 28.25
CA ALA A 567 18.26 7.83 28.87
C ALA A 567 18.15 6.57 28.00
N PRO A 568 18.24 5.37 28.60
CA PRO A 568 18.27 4.12 27.85
C PRO A 568 16.94 3.80 27.17
N TRP A 569 15.86 4.46 27.56
CA TRP A 569 14.56 4.27 26.96
C TRP A 569 13.68 5.52 27.01
N ILE A 570 12.72 5.57 26.08
CA ILE A 570 11.69 6.59 25.95
C ILE A 570 10.35 5.88 25.72
N HIS A 571 9.26 6.43 26.24
CA HIS A 571 7.91 5.99 25.87
C HIS A 571 7.06 7.20 25.47
N ALA A 572 6.56 7.20 24.24
CA ALA A 572 5.73 8.27 23.70
C ALA A 572 4.49 7.69 23.00
N GLY A 573 3.31 8.19 23.36
CA GLY A 573 2.04 7.62 22.88
C GLY A 573 1.84 6.20 23.38
N SER A 574 1.86 5.23 22.48
CA SER A 574 1.63 3.81 22.76
C SER A 574 2.83 2.93 22.39
N VAL A 575 4.05 3.50 22.26
CA VAL A 575 5.25 2.76 21.85
C VAL A 575 6.42 3.12 22.75
N GLY A 576 7.14 2.08 23.18
CA GLY A 576 8.44 2.19 23.82
C GLY A 576 9.59 2.16 22.82
N TYR A 577 10.66 2.87 23.13
CA TYR A 577 11.92 2.87 22.39
C TYR A 577 13.04 2.59 23.36
N VAL A 578 13.89 1.62 23.06
CA VAL A 578 15.09 1.31 23.84
C VAL A 578 16.32 1.62 22.99
N PHE A 579 17.16 2.51 23.49
CA PHE A 579 18.37 2.98 22.83
C PHE A 579 19.56 2.12 23.27
N LEU A 580 19.97 1.20 22.41
CA LEU A 580 21.14 0.34 22.65
C LEU A 580 22.47 1.10 22.42
N VAL A 581 22.39 2.22 21.70
CA VAL A 581 23.41 3.27 21.66
C VAL A 581 22.77 4.51 22.26
N PRO A 582 23.28 5.02 23.41
CA PRO A 582 22.76 6.22 24.05
C PRO A 582 22.79 7.47 23.15
N GLY A 583 21.84 8.38 23.38
CA GLY A 583 21.80 9.69 22.75
C GLY A 583 20.57 9.90 21.88
N ALA A 584 19.67 10.78 22.32
CA ALA A 584 18.51 11.22 21.56
C ALA A 584 18.11 12.66 21.89
N ARG A 585 17.58 13.37 20.91
CA ARG A 585 16.80 14.60 21.10
C ARG A 585 15.31 14.24 21.07
N VAL A 586 14.60 14.67 22.10
CA VAL A 586 13.16 14.53 22.29
C VAL A 586 12.52 15.90 22.14
N ARG A 587 11.54 16.01 21.25
CA ARG A 587 10.75 17.23 21.09
C ARG A 587 9.26 16.92 21.17
N VAL A 588 8.55 17.60 22.06
CA VAL A 588 7.08 17.60 22.10
C VAL A 588 6.58 18.98 21.75
N GLU A 589 5.75 19.08 20.72
CA GLU A 589 5.18 20.34 20.25
C GLU A 589 3.77 20.16 19.69
N GLU A 590 2.94 21.21 19.77
CA GLU A 590 1.73 21.29 18.96
C GLU A 590 2.09 21.74 17.54
N ARG A 591 1.66 20.97 16.54
CA ARG A 591 1.86 21.28 15.13
C ARG A 591 0.54 21.63 14.48
N VAL A 592 0.59 22.66 13.65
CA VAL A 592 -0.56 23.21 12.93
C VAL A 592 -0.26 23.14 11.44
N GLY A 593 -1.22 22.68 10.64
CA GLY A 593 -1.02 22.53 9.20
C GLY A 593 -2.31 22.34 8.42
N ARG A 594 -2.22 22.49 7.10
CA ARG A 594 -3.33 22.32 6.15
C ARG A 594 -2.92 21.36 5.04
N PHE A 595 -3.88 20.66 4.45
CA PHE A 595 -3.58 19.84 3.27
C PHE A 595 -3.11 20.70 2.08
N THR A 596 -3.56 21.96 1.98
CA THR A 596 -3.08 22.93 0.99
C THR A 596 -1.57 23.17 1.03
N ASP A 597 -0.92 22.92 2.17
CA ASP A 597 0.53 23.06 2.37
C ASP A 597 1.33 21.96 1.65
N ILE A 598 0.70 20.82 1.37
CA ILE A 598 1.33 19.60 0.84
C ILE A 598 0.72 19.11 -0.47
N THR A 599 -0.48 19.59 -0.81
CA THR A 599 -1.15 19.28 -2.06
C THR A 599 -2.00 20.46 -2.53
N ALA A 600 -2.07 20.69 -3.84
CA ALA A 600 -3.14 21.46 -4.45
C ALA A 600 -4.15 20.55 -5.14
N TYR A 601 -4.26 19.30 -4.69
CA TYR A 601 -5.32 18.42 -5.14
C TYR A 601 -6.67 19.01 -4.71
N VAL A 602 -7.55 19.18 -5.70
CA VAL A 602 -8.85 19.83 -5.54
C VAL A 602 -9.93 18.85 -6.04
N PRO A 603 -10.36 17.88 -5.23
CA PRO A 603 -11.61 17.21 -5.53
C PRO A 603 -12.73 18.18 -5.10
N TYR A 604 -13.58 18.63 -6.03
CA TYR A 604 -14.83 19.40 -5.75
C TYR A 604 -14.74 20.93 -5.52
N GLY A 605 -13.68 21.61 -5.95
CA GLY A 605 -13.45 23.01 -5.56
C GLY A 605 -12.57 23.10 -4.31
N THR A 606 -12.24 24.33 -3.86
CA THR A 606 -11.13 24.65 -2.93
C THR A 606 -10.79 23.52 -1.96
N THR A 607 -9.56 23.00 -2.03
CA THR A 607 -8.98 22.09 -1.02
C THR A 607 -9.33 22.66 0.35
N PRO A 608 -9.86 21.87 1.31
CA PRO A 608 -10.25 22.40 2.60
C PRO A 608 -9.09 23.21 3.19
N GLU A 609 -9.26 24.51 3.33
CA GLU A 609 -8.34 25.38 4.07
C GLU A 609 -8.42 25.12 5.58
N ARG A 610 -9.16 24.07 5.96
CA ARG A 610 -9.29 23.56 7.31
C ARG A 610 -7.90 23.34 7.89
N GLU A 611 -7.69 24.01 8.99
CA GLU A 611 -6.51 23.85 9.81
C GLU A 611 -6.69 22.61 10.70
N TYR A 612 -5.63 21.80 10.75
CA TYR A 612 -5.50 20.65 11.63
C TYR A 612 -4.46 20.96 12.70
N ARG A 613 -4.66 20.38 13.88
CA ARG A 613 -3.80 20.55 15.05
C ARG A 613 -3.59 19.21 15.70
N HIS A 614 -2.33 18.84 15.85
CA HIS A 614 -1.94 17.60 16.48
C HIS A 614 -0.73 17.86 17.35
N ARG A 615 -0.70 17.28 18.53
CA ARG A 615 0.51 17.26 19.33
C ARG A 615 1.39 16.11 18.89
N THR A 616 2.67 16.39 18.71
CA THR A 616 3.63 15.45 18.14
C THR A 616 4.83 15.29 19.07
N CYS A 617 5.26 14.05 19.28
CA CYS A 617 6.56 13.72 19.86
C CYS A 617 7.50 13.28 18.72
N THR A 618 8.63 13.97 18.58
CA THR A 618 9.66 13.66 17.59
C THR A 618 10.95 13.24 18.31
N LEU A 619 11.51 12.10 17.88
CA LEU A 619 12.71 11.49 18.44
C LEU A 619 13.80 11.44 17.37
N VAL A 620 14.96 12.04 17.66
CA VAL A 620 16.05 12.18 16.70
C VAL A 620 17.38 11.77 17.32
N VAL A 621 18.20 11.02 16.58
CA VAL A 621 19.62 10.84 16.87
C VAL A 621 20.41 11.84 16.01
N GLU A 622 21.19 12.69 16.65
CA GLU A 622 22.01 13.70 15.98
C GLU A 622 23.43 13.20 15.77
N HIS A 623 23.92 13.20 14.53
CA HIS A 623 25.24 12.70 14.18
C HIS A 623 26.30 13.82 14.10
N GLY A 624 25.87 15.07 14.32
CA GLY A 624 26.73 16.25 14.25
C GLY A 624 27.00 16.74 12.82
N VAL A 625 28.00 17.61 12.70
CA VAL A 625 28.45 18.24 11.44
C VAL A 625 29.68 17.52 10.91
N ARG A 626 29.77 17.35 9.58
CA ARG A 626 30.88 16.65 8.91
C ARG A 626 31.12 15.25 9.52
N VAL A 627 30.04 14.48 9.61
CA VAL A 627 30.06 13.16 10.24
C VAL A 627 30.98 12.19 9.46
N ARG A 628 31.79 11.41 10.19
CA ARG A 628 32.73 10.42 9.63
C ARG A 628 32.43 8.97 10.02
N ASP A 629 31.65 8.75 11.08
CA ASP A 629 31.23 7.41 11.52
C ASP A 629 30.02 7.53 12.49
N GLY A 630 28.92 8.09 12.01
CA GLY A 630 27.68 8.16 12.79
C GLY A 630 26.94 6.83 12.80
N GLY A 631 26.02 6.67 13.75
CA GLY A 631 25.15 5.49 13.78
C GLY A 631 24.21 5.46 14.97
N TYR A 632 23.30 4.48 14.97
CA TYR A 632 22.28 4.30 16.00
C TYR A 632 21.89 2.83 16.13
N ALA A 633 21.31 2.45 17.26
CA ALA A 633 20.67 1.16 17.47
C ALA A 633 19.46 1.34 18.40
N VAL A 634 18.26 1.10 17.86
CA VAL A 634 17.00 1.33 18.59
C VAL A 634 16.09 0.12 18.46
N VAL A 635 15.53 -0.31 19.58
CA VAL A 635 14.45 -1.30 19.64
C VAL A 635 13.13 -0.58 19.83
N TYR A 636 12.13 -0.90 19.02
CA TYR A 636 10.75 -0.44 19.14
C TYR A 636 9.93 -1.54 19.81
N LEU A 637 9.11 -1.14 20.78
CA LEU A 637 8.22 -2.00 21.56
C LEU A 637 6.78 -1.47 21.39
N PRO A 638 6.10 -1.78 20.27
CA PRO A 638 4.74 -1.29 20.01
C PRO A 638 3.75 -1.84 21.05
N GLY A 639 2.95 -0.96 21.66
CA GLY A 639 1.95 -1.35 22.66
C GLY A 639 2.49 -1.67 24.05
N ALA A 640 3.81 -1.63 24.27
CA ALA A 640 4.39 -1.88 25.57
C ALA A 640 4.17 -0.70 26.53
N ALA A 641 3.65 -0.98 27.73
CA ALA A 641 3.52 0.01 28.79
C ALA A 641 4.88 0.48 29.31
N PRO A 642 5.02 1.72 29.86
CA PRO A 642 6.30 2.27 30.29
C PRO A 642 7.13 1.33 31.20
N GLY A 643 6.50 0.65 32.15
CA GLY A 643 7.18 -0.31 33.03
C GLY A 643 7.78 -1.52 32.29
N ALA A 644 7.11 -2.01 31.24
CA ALA A 644 7.62 -3.09 30.40
C ALA A 644 8.79 -2.60 29.52
N VAL A 645 8.74 -1.35 29.07
CA VAL A 645 9.85 -0.71 28.33
C VAL A 645 11.08 -0.57 29.22
N ALA A 646 10.91 -0.10 30.45
CA ALA A 646 11.98 -0.01 31.44
C ALA A 646 12.60 -1.39 31.75
N GLN A 647 11.77 -2.42 31.91
CA GLN A 647 12.23 -3.79 32.11
C GLN A 647 13.03 -4.31 30.91
N TYR A 648 12.54 -4.10 29.69
CA TYR A 648 13.26 -4.49 28.48
C TYR A 648 14.59 -3.75 28.35
N ALA A 649 14.64 -2.46 28.69
CA ALA A 649 15.86 -1.67 28.66
C ALA A 649 16.93 -2.18 29.65
N ALA A 650 16.50 -2.70 30.81
CA ALA A 650 17.39 -3.31 31.79
C ALA A 650 17.90 -4.69 31.35
N GLU A 651 17.10 -5.46 30.61
CA GLU A 651 17.45 -6.79 30.13
C GLU A 651 17.01 -7.02 28.66
N PRO A 652 17.73 -6.43 27.68
CA PRO A 652 17.33 -6.49 26.28
C PRO A 652 17.34 -7.93 25.75
N GLN A 653 16.25 -8.29 25.07
CA GLN A 653 16.09 -9.62 24.44
C GLN A 653 16.71 -9.68 23.03
N VAL A 654 17.29 -8.59 22.54
CA VAL A 654 18.07 -8.54 21.31
C VAL A 654 19.51 -8.12 21.61
N GLN A 655 20.45 -8.87 21.05
CA GLN A 655 21.88 -8.59 21.10
C GLN A 655 22.36 -8.08 19.74
N VAL A 656 23.02 -6.93 19.73
CA VAL A 656 23.72 -6.42 18.54
C VAL A 656 25.15 -6.98 18.56
N LEU A 657 25.42 -7.93 17.67
CA LEU A 657 26.69 -8.65 17.59
C LEU A 657 27.70 -7.92 16.68
N ARG A 658 27.20 -7.23 15.65
CA ARG A 658 27.99 -6.37 14.76
C ARG A 658 27.13 -5.23 14.23
N ARG A 659 27.70 -4.01 14.18
CA ARG A 659 27.05 -2.80 13.64
C ARG A 659 28.13 -1.87 13.07
N ASP A 660 28.56 -2.15 11.85
CA ASP A 660 29.56 -1.36 11.14
C ASP A 660 29.31 -1.34 9.63
N ALA A 661 30.16 -0.62 8.89
CA ALA A 661 30.03 -0.46 7.44
C ALA A 661 30.12 -1.77 6.64
N GLY A 662 30.64 -2.85 7.21
CA GLY A 662 30.69 -4.16 6.59
C GLY A 662 29.43 -4.99 6.84
N ALA A 663 28.90 -4.97 8.06
CA ALA A 663 27.75 -5.79 8.42
C ALA A 663 26.92 -5.28 9.62
N HIS A 664 25.64 -5.63 9.60
CA HIS A 664 24.76 -5.58 10.77
C HIS A 664 24.39 -7.02 11.15
N VAL A 665 24.66 -7.44 12.38
CA VAL A 665 24.30 -8.78 12.88
C VAL A 665 23.62 -8.65 14.22
N VAL A 666 22.42 -9.20 14.33
CA VAL A 666 21.63 -9.23 15.56
C VAL A 666 21.20 -10.65 15.90
N ARG A 667 21.10 -10.94 17.19
CA ARG A 667 20.53 -12.18 17.73
C ARG A 667 19.33 -11.85 18.60
N HIS A 668 18.20 -12.48 18.32
CA HIS A 668 17.05 -12.49 19.20
C HIS A 668 17.18 -13.66 20.19
N VAL A 669 17.39 -13.34 21.46
CA VAL A 669 17.76 -14.30 22.51
C VAL A 669 16.66 -15.34 22.73
N PRO A 670 15.37 -14.99 22.90
CA PRO A 670 14.31 -15.97 23.16
C PRO A 670 14.16 -17.02 22.05
N SER A 671 14.28 -16.63 20.78
CA SER A 671 14.08 -17.55 19.66
C SER A 671 15.35 -18.18 19.12
N GLY A 672 16.52 -17.70 19.57
CA GLY A 672 17.83 -18.05 19.02
C GLY A 672 18.06 -17.59 17.58
N THR A 673 17.17 -16.79 17.01
CA THR A 673 17.25 -16.33 15.61
C THR A 673 18.41 -15.37 15.44
N VAL A 674 19.24 -15.59 14.42
CA VAL A 674 20.28 -14.66 13.98
C VAL A 674 19.85 -14.04 12.66
N ALA A 675 19.89 -12.71 12.60
CA ALA A 675 19.60 -11.93 11.40
C ALA A 675 20.84 -11.07 11.06
N ALA A 676 21.35 -11.24 9.84
CA ALA A 676 22.59 -10.63 9.38
C ALA A 676 22.39 -9.95 8.03
N VAL A 677 22.93 -8.75 7.90
CA VAL A 677 23.08 -7.99 6.65
C VAL A 677 24.56 -7.84 6.39
N PHE A 678 25.00 -8.24 5.21
CA PHE A 678 26.37 -8.08 4.74
C PHE A 678 26.38 -7.08 3.60
N PHE A 679 26.88 -5.87 3.84
CA PHE A 679 26.98 -4.83 2.79
C PHE A 679 28.11 -5.12 1.80
N ARG A 680 29.03 -6.03 2.16
CA ARG A 680 30.09 -6.60 1.33
C ARG A 680 30.38 -8.04 1.79
N PRO A 681 31.07 -8.87 0.99
CA PRO A 681 31.46 -10.22 1.39
C PRO A 681 32.26 -10.21 2.70
N GLU A 682 31.74 -10.89 3.72
CA GLU A 682 32.25 -10.84 5.09
C GLU A 682 31.89 -12.14 5.84
N GLN A 683 32.59 -12.41 6.93
CA GLN A 683 32.31 -13.53 7.83
C GLN A 683 32.39 -13.06 9.28
N THR A 684 31.45 -13.54 10.10
CA THR A 684 31.41 -13.39 11.55
C THR A 684 31.42 -14.76 12.22
N PRO A 685 31.68 -14.85 13.53
CA PRO A 685 31.56 -16.10 14.28
C PRO A 685 30.18 -16.77 14.12
N GLU A 686 29.13 -15.98 13.95
CA GLU A 686 27.74 -16.44 13.88
C GLU A 686 27.30 -16.83 12.47
N VAL A 687 27.80 -16.16 11.43
CA VAL A 687 27.43 -16.42 10.03
C VAL A 687 28.37 -15.68 9.08
N GLY A 688 28.53 -16.19 7.86
CA GLY A 688 29.23 -15.48 6.79
C GLY A 688 28.51 -15.61 5.46
N LEU A 689 28.74 -14.64 4.57
CA LEU A 689 28.22 -14.63 3.21
C LEU A 689 29.32 -14.11 2.28
N ASN A 690 29.60 -14.86 1.20
CA ASN A 690 30.64 -14.50 0.23
C ASN A 690 30.18 -13.46 -0.82
N THR A 691 28.97 -12.96 -0.68
CA THR A 691 28.35 -11.91 -1.49
C THR A 691 27.74 -10.87 -0.55
N PRO A 692 27.47 -9.65 -1.03
CA PRO A 692 26.57 -8.75 -0.32
C PRO A 692 25.13 -9.31 -0.31
N GLY A 693 24.43 -9.20 0.82
CA GLY A 693 23.07 -9.73 0.95
C GLY A 693 22.56 -9.83 2.39
N THR A 694 21.49 -10.58 2.59
CA THR A 694 20.90 -10.83 3.90
C THR A 694 20.82 -12.32 4.20
N VAL A 695 21.07 -12.68 5.45
CA VAL A 695 20.94 -14.04 5.97
C VAL A 695 20.16 -14.01 7.26
N VAL A 696 19.08 -14.79 7.36
CA VAL A 696 18.33 -15.01 8.60
C VAL A 696 18.27 -16.50 8.86
N TYR A 697 18.65 -16.95 10.05
CA TYR A 697 18.52 -18.36 10.39
C TYR A 697 18.06 -18.59 11.82
N GLN A 698 17.39 -19.71 12.03
CA GLN A 698 16.88 -20.16 13.32
C GLN A 698 17.03 -21.68 13.43
N VAL A 699 17.44 -22.16 14.61
CA VAL A 699 17.34 -23.58 14.95
C VAL A 699 16.06 -23.79 15.75
N LYS A 700 15.16 -24.66 15.27
CA LYS A 700 13.91 -25.02 15.95
C LYS A 700 13.63 -26.50 15.76
N GLU A 701 13.33 -27.19 16.86
CA GLU A 701 12.96 -28.62 16.87
C GLU A 701 13.98 -29.52 16.15
N GLY A 702 15.28 -29.24 16.33
CA GLY A 702 16.36 -30.01 15.70
C GLY A 702 16.61 -29.70 14.21
N ASN A 703 15.86 -28.76 13.63
CA ASN A 703 16.04 -28.31 12.26
C ASN A 703 16.60 -26.89 12.20
N LEU A 704 17.48 -26.64 11.23
CA LEU A 704 17.83 -25.31 10.77
C LEU A 704 16.76 -24.82 9.78
N TRP A 705 16.32 -23.60 9.99
CA TRP A 705 15.59 -22.79 9.02
C TRP A 705 16.49 -21.63 8.62
N LEU A 706 16.65 -21.40 7.33
CA LEU A 706 17.58 -20.42 6.78
C LEU A 706 16.93 -19.68 5.62
N SER A 707 17.05 -18.37 5.59
CA SER A 707 16.59 -17.50 4.51
C SER A 707 17.75 -16.63 4.03
N VAL A 708 17.96 -16.57 2.72
CA VAL A 708 19.12 -15.91 2.10
C VAL A 708 18.68 -15.08 0.90
N ALA A 709 19.17 -13.84 0.82
CA ALA A 709 19.01 -12.95 -0.34
C ALA A 709 20.39 -12.35 -0.71
N CYS A 710 20.61 -11.99 -1.98
CA CYS A 710 21.89 -11.49 -2.49
C CYS A 710 21.67 -10.31 -3.44
N ILE A 711 22.51 -9.26 -3.41
CA ILE A 711 22.30 -8.11 -4.31
C ILE A 711 22.32 -8.55 -5.78
N GLY A 712 21.40 -7.97 -6.57
CA GLY A 712 20.97 -8.48 -7.88
C GLY A 712 19.46 -8.79 -7.91
N ASP A 713 18.76 -8.54 -6.81
CA ASP A 713 17.36 -8.89 -6.56
C ASP A 713 16.32 -7.88 -7.09
N GLY A 714 16.74 -6.81 -7.78
CA GLY A 714 15.84 -5.76 -8.29
C GLY A 714 15.40 -5.91 -9.76
N GLY A 715 16.24 -6.55 -10.58
CA GLY A 715 16.03 -6.69 -12.01
C GLY A 715 14.98 -7.75 -12.34
N ASP A 716 14.34 -7.58 -13.50
CA ASP A 716 13.39 -8.49 -14.15
C ASP A 716 13.61 -10.00 -13.92
N ASP A 717 12.55 -10.78 -14.18
CA ASP A 717 12.48 -12.25 -14.17
C ASP A 717 13.44 -12.94 -15.18
N SER A 718 14.54 -12.29 -15.59
CA SER A 718 15.44 -12.65 -16.68
C SER A 718 16.22 -13.96 -16.53
N GLY A 719 15.84 -14.84 -15.61
CA GLY A 719 16.49 -16.14 -15.44
C GLY A 719 17.93 -16.02 -14.94
N THR A 720 18.29 -14.88 -14.33
CA THR A 720 19.62 -14.66 -13.74
C THR A 720 19.81 -15.65 -12.58
N MET A 721 20.69 -16.63 -12.79
CA MET A 721 21.10 -17.57 -11.75
C MET A 721 21.97 -16.85 -10.73
N ARG A 722 21.53 -16.85 -9.47
CA ARG A 722 22.30 -16.33 -8.34
C ARG A 722 23.12 -17.44 -7.76
N ARG A 723 24.32 -17.11 -7.28
CA ARG A 723 25.19 -18.05 -6.58
C ARG A 723 25.80 -17.39 -5.35
N CYS A 724 25.67 -18.05 -4.20
CA CYS A 724 26.34 -17.62 -2.99
C CYS A 724 26.80 -18.81 -2.16
N THR A 725 27.69 -18.55 -1.20
CA THR A 725 28.11 -19.48 -0.17
C THR A 725 27.82 -18.85 1.19
N VAL A 726 27.00 -19.54 1.98
CA VAL A 726 26.75 -19.17 3.38
C VAL A 726 27.66 -20.01 4.27
N ARG A 727 28.41 -19.36 5.16
CA ARG A 727 29.12 -20.05 6.24
C ARG A 727 28.22 -20.05 7.47
N LEU A 728 27.91 -21.23 7.98
CA LEU A 728 27.17 -21.44 9.22
C LEU A 728 28.07 -22.05 10.30
N PRO A 729 27.90 -21.69 11.59
CA PRO A 729 28.64 -22.26 12.71
C PRO A 729 28.14 -23.66 13.09
N LEU A 730 27.14 -24.18 12.36
CA LEU A 730 26.45 -25.43 12.64
C LEU A 730 26.88 -26.49 11.64
N THR A 731 27.00 -27.74 12.08
CA THR A 731 27.19 -28.90 11.21
C THR A 731 25.83 -29.41 10.71
N LEU A 732 25.64 -29.48 9.40
CA LEU A 732 24.40 -29.98 8.77
C LEU A 732 24.54 -31.41 8.26
N GLU A 733 23.45 -32.17 8.26
CA GLU A 733 23.42 -33.46 7.55
C GLU A 733 23.36 -33.19 6.04
N ALA A 734 24.41 -33.57 5.30
CA ALA A 734 24.60 -33.18 3.90
C ALA A 734 23.43 -33.52 2.94
N LYS A 735 22.61 -34.53 3.26
CA LYS A 735 21.44 -34.97 2.46
C LYS A 735 20.09 -34.42 2.94
N SER A 736 20.09 -33.56 3.96
CA SER A 736 18.86 -33.07 4.59
C SER A 736 18.44 -31.68 4.16
N VAL A 737 19.25 -31.00 3.33
CA VAL A 737 18.95 -29.63 2.92
C VAL A 737 17.89 -29.64 1.82
N GLU A 738 16.74 -29.07 2.12
CA GLU A 738 15.60 -28.97 1.23
C GLU A 738 15.20 -27.50 1.09
N ALA A 739 14.80 -27.09 -0.11
CA ALA A 739 14.23 -25.77 -0.31
C ALA A 739 12.82 -25.72 0.30
N ALA A 740 12.61 -24.74 1.18
CA ALA A 740 11.35 -24.48 1.84
C ALA A 740 10.71 -23.24 1.21
N GLY A 741 10.05 -23.38 0.06
CA GLY A 741 9.22 -22.32 -0.51
C GLY A 741 9.69 -21.72 -1.85
N ARG A 742 9.39 -20.41 -2.02
CA ARG A 742 9.06 -19.67 -3.27
C ARG A 742 10.12 -19.52 -4.38
N ALA A 743 11.33 -20.03 -4.24
CA ALA A 743 12.34 -19.85 -5.30
C ALA A 743 12.11 -20.81 -6.47
N GLY A 744 12.59 -20.44 -7.65
CA GLY A 744 12.64 -21.32 -8.82
C GLY A 744 13.57 -22.53 -8.59
N ARG A 745 14.26 -23.00 -9.63
CA ARG A 745 15.19 -24.12 -9.49
C ARG A 745 16.28 -23.76 -8.48
N THR A 746 16.26 -24.42 -7.32
CA THR A 746 17.24 -24.22 -6.25
C THR A 746 18.17 -25.43 -6.20
N VAL A 747 19.48 -25.19 -6.26
CA VAL A 747 20.51 -26.22 -6.11
C VAL A 747 21.32 -25.87 -4.87
N VAL A 748 21.48 -26.85 -3.98
CA VAL A 748 22.23 -26.66 -2.74
C VAL A 748 23.28 -27.76 -2.60
N ALA A 749 24.48 -27.37 -2.23
CA ALA A 749 25.57 -28.28 -1.88
C ALA A 749 26.14 -27.89 -0.51
N THR A 750 26.61 -28.87 0.25
CA THR A 750 27.21 -28.66 1.57
C THR A 750 28.64 -29.15 1.59
N GLU A 751 29.50 -28.39 2.26
CA GLU A 751 30.89 -28.76 2.56
C GLU A 751 31.21 -28.45 4.03
N PRO A 752 32.06 -29.23 4.69
CA PRO A 752 32.56 -28.87 6.02
C PRO A 752 33.41 -27.59 5.96
N ALA A 753 33.14 -26.64 6.85
CA ALA A 753 33.99 -25.49 7.03
C ALA A 753 35.24 -25.87 7.84
N SER A 754 36.37 -25.19 7.61
CA SER A 754 37.65 -25.44 8.29
C SER A 754 37.60 -25.21 9.81
N ASP A 755 36.60 -24.47 10.29
CA ASP A 755 36.36 -24.14 11.70
C ASP A 755 35.32 -25.04 12.38
N GLY A 756 34.89 -26.13 11.73
CA GLY A 756 33.92 -27.08 12.25
C GLY A 756 32.45 -26.76 11.93
N GLY A 757 32.18 -25.69 11.18
CA GLY A 757 30.86 -25.34 10.66
C GLY A 757 30.51 -26.01 9.33
N THR A 758 29.52 -25.44 8.63
CA THR A 758 29.12 -25.86 7.27
C THR A 758 29.22 -24.68 6.30
N LEU A 759 29.78 -24.93 5.12
CA LEU A 759 29.66 -24.08 3.95
C LEU A 759 28.48 -24.58 3.10
N LEU A 760 27.54 -23.70 2.83
CA LEU A 760 26.34 -23.98 2.05
C LEU A 760 26.41 -23.23 0.72
N HIS A 761 26.70 -23.93 -0.36
CA HIS A 761 26.64 -23.35 -1.70
C HIS A 761 25.22 -23.40 -2.23
N MET A 762 24.74 -22.25 -2.67
CA MET A 762 23.36 -22.08 -3.10
C MET A 762 23.37 -21.50 -4.51
N GLU A 763 22.54 -22.06 -5.37
CA GLU A 763 22.23 -21.50 -6.68
C GLU A 763 20.72 -21.45 -6.89
N TRP A 764 20.14 -20.31 -7.28
CA TRP A 764 18.70 -20.20 -7.52
C TRP A 764 18.35 -19.18 -8.61
N SER A 765 17.18 -19.39 -9.24
CA SER A 765 16.52 -18.46 -10.16
C SER A 765 15.29 -17.80 -9.51
N GLY A 766 14.83 -16.66 -10.05
CA GLY A 766 13.69 -15.88 -9.55
C GLY A 766 14.11 -14.74 -8.62
N THR A 767 13.22 -13.81 -8.29
CA THR A 767 13.58 -12.59 -7.54
C THR A 767 13.50 -12.78 -6.02
N GLY A 768 14.32 -12.01 -5.28
CA GLY A 768 14.28 -11.96 -3.82
C GLY A 768 15.07 -13.06 -3.12
N HIS A 769 14.52 -13.54 -2.00
CA HIS A 769 15.20 -14.47 -1.09
C HIS A 769 14.76 -15.92 -1.32
N VAL A 770 15.62 -16.86 -0.95
CA VAL A 770 15.32 -18.30 -0.89
C VAL A 770 15.30 -18.75 0.56
N GLU A 771 14.24 -19.44 0.96
CA GLU A 771 14.13 -20.10 2.27
C GLU A 771 14.42 -21.60 2.13
N LEU A 772 15.20 -22.13 3.08
CA LEU A 772 15.70 -23.49 3.14
C LEU A 772 15.44 -24.07 4.53
N GLN A 773 15.27 -25.38 4.57
CA GLN A 773 15.21 -26.18 5.79
C GLN A 773 16.29 -27.28 5.74
N ALA A 774 16.95 -27.55 6.86
CA ALA A 774 17.94 -28.62 6.96
C ALA A 774 17.93 -29.29 8.34
N ARG A 775 18.29 -30.59 8.42
CA ARG A 775 18.49 -31.27 9.70
C ARG A 775 19.91 -31.00 10.23
N LEU A 776 20.01 -30.82 11.54
CA LEU A 776 21.29 -30.70 12.22
C LEU A 776 22.00 -32.05 12.31
N GLY A 777 23.32 -32.07 12.15
CA GLY A 777 24.14 -33.26 12.36
C GLY A 777 24.20 -33.70 13.82
N SER A 778 24.56 -34.96 14.06
CA SER A 778 24.74 -35.48 15.42
C SER A 778 25.87 -34.74 16.16
N GLY A 779 25.53 -34.08 17.28
CA GLY A 779 26.47 -33.29 18.08
C GLY A 779 26.62 -31.81 17.68
N ALA A 780 25.75 -31.29 16.79
CA ALA A 780 25.85 -29.96 16.17
C ALA A 780 25.46 -28.75 17.05
N LEU A 781 25.05 -28.95 18.30
CA LEU A 781 24.82 -27.83 19.22
C LEU A 781 26.16 -27.41 19.84
N PRO A 782 26.58 -26.13 19.72
CA PRO A 782 27.83 -25.69 20.30
C PRO A 782 27.84 -25.94 21.82
N ARG A 783 28.88 -26.62 22.31
CA ARG A 783 29.14 -26.83 23.74
C ARG A 783 29.38 -25.46 24.38
N GLY A 784 28.32 -24.84 24.91
CA GLY A 784 28.41 -23.53 25.55
C GLY A 784 27.08 -22.86 25.95
N HIS A 785 25.95 -23.23 25.34
CA HIS A 785 24.63 -22.70 25.74
C HIS A 785 23.95 -23.60 26.78
N GLY A 786 24.52 -23.64 27.99
CA GLY A 786 23.85 -24.19 29.16
C GLY A 786 23.14 -23.06 29.92
N GLY A 787 21.85 -22.86 29.67
CA GLY A 787 21.05 -21.86 30.38
C GLY A 787 19.58 -21.86 29.98
N ALA A 788 18.82 -22.77 30.59
CA ALA A 788 17.35 -22.80 30.74
C ALA A 788 16.49 -22.66 29.46
N LEU A 789 16.17 -23.81 28.85
CA LEU A 789 14.96 -24.00 28.06
C LEU A 789 14.25 -25.27 28.58
N TRP A 790 13.20 -25.05 29.38
CA TRP A 790 12.02 -25.91 29.50
C TRP A 790 10.80 -25.01 29.40
#